data_AF-A0A7S4V9C6-F1
#
_entry.id   AF-A0A7S4V9C6-F1
#
_cell.length_a   1.000
_cell.length_b   1.000
_cell.length_c   1.000
_cell.angle_alpha   90.00
_cell.angle_beta   90.00
_cell.angle_gamma   90.00
#
_symmetry.space_group_name_H-M   'P 1'
#
loop_
_entity.id
_entity.type
_entity.pdbx_description
1 polymer ?
#
loop_
_entity_poly.entity_id
_entity_poly.type
_entity_poly.pdbx_seq_one_letter_code
_entity_poly.pdbx_strand_id
1 'polypeptide(L)'
;MGSASIQVDAPDQDASEADEQAHTYKLEENLYGLLVVRASPPVLFALLIFYLIALGITSIISVNIIMRYGQATDVIADLCTWTAGMWDCRPPRYEDLLDLSRLDTNGDGRWSVAEARKAGLLQQFQGLHEFVLGTPELLAAVAPPREPQINPLCYAAHFYPVELGFLSDREKMDFAASSGHLSDTVRAACSSAQNGSASLADCLYSRICPESHRTLATRPQTSRESYVQMTRAVSVFPAPIYRRVRAGLTPCRLAEPALCANAELKGLLAGVPMWSFLDPEERASQCEAFVREECPKLFGSSYARFQVKLDGSCGDRKFAAREVPVLPPKPSVLGYAGDCRDNNTKGREAISELVRVMPLLRYLLLGSERMNGLPPGALLHNADCSLAFRLQLCNHFSRIGDTDFLQVVGQHCPDTCCRSWEAACPAQCAVGGLPKTSTPLGDLTCVGRACGKVETEEDNSSGVVVLRGGGGAGDVAKVIIHTEMELRVQLLRLDVGSADDVSCLDGALHIDGRAYCTGRKPEVLKVPRREGGIVEMQWSLADRAECHTPCGWELILTDAGESNSYSISEVAFKGVHEYSDIVHPSYRLFFYLILYLWTGYILVEVRAVFRFTLFIANCPDFPGSRSKRTCLLAGACLPRLLLALWVYGVGCVLLIAAPDYVDVVLNSVALAFILDVDEIMFAMSVPSALKREVTGSGEFRWGTIKRKWWRVPSFGMVSLMLVPVLPSLFLLLFQYSWGRGFSTLSTQKQCACHLQGSLCLDAVF
;
A
#
# COMPACT_ATOMS: atom_id res chain seq x y z
N MET A 1 -25.83 77.42 84.91
CA MET A 1 -27.19 77.82 84.53
C MET A 1 -27.15 78.31 83.10
N GLY A 2 -27.96 77.74 82.21
CA GLY A 2 -28.02 78.08 80.78
C GLY A 2 -27.89 76.87 79.84
N SER A 3 -28.83 75.93 79.92
CA SER A 3 -28.98 74.82 78.95
C SER A 3 -29.79 75.29 77.76
N ALA A 4 -29.17 75.39 76.58
CA ALA A 4 -29.86 75.57 75.31
C ALA A 4 -30.04 74.18 74.66
N SER A 5 -31.29 73.74 74.58
CA SER A 5 -31.71 72.53 73.87
C SER A 5 -31.78 72.80 72.37
N ILE A 6 -30.90 72.18 71.60
CA ILE A 6 -31.01 72.11 70.14
C ILE A 6 -31.84 70.86 69.81
N GLN A 7 -33.02 71.10 69.28
CA GLN A 7 -33.95 70.11 68.76
C GLN A 7 -33.38 69.63 67.41
N VAL A 8 -32.95 68.36 67.36
CA VAL A 8 -32.51 67.69 66.13
C VAL A 8 -33.72 66.92 65.62
N ASP A 9 -34.31 67.41 64.53
CA ASP A 9 -35.34 66.69 63.80
C ASP A 9 -34.75 65.41 63.19
N ALA A 10 -35.44 64.29 63.40
CA ALA A 10 -35.10 62.99 62.84
C ALA A 10 -35.30 63.01 61.32
N PRO A 11 -34.36 62.47 60.51
CA PRO A 11 -34.57 62.33 59.09
C PRO A 11 -35.51 61.14 58.81
N ASP A 12 -36.46 61.36 57.90
CA ASP A 12 -37.37 60.37 57.31
C ASP A 12 -36.62 59.09 56.88
N GLN A 13 -37.13 57.95 57.36
CA GLN A 13 -36.47 56.64 57.28
C GLN A 13 -36.90 55.78 56.08
N ASP A 14 -37.71 56.29 55.16
CA ASP A 14 -38.39 55.46 54.14
C ASP A 14 -37.86 55.58 52.69
N ALA A 15 -36.66 56.15 52.48
CA ALA A 15 -36.03 56.22 51.15
C ALA A 15 -34.61 55.62 51.08
N SER A 16 -34.19 54.83 52.08
CA SER A 16 -32.77 54.49 52.27
C SER A 16 -32.33 53.09 51.84
N GLU A 17 -33.22 52.15 51.49
CA GLU A 17 -32.78 50.77 51.18
C GLU A 17 -32.53 50.49 49.69
N ALA A 18 -32.94 51.38 48.78
CA ALA A 18 -32.74 51.18 47.34
C ALA A 18 -31.48 51.85 46.77
N ASP A 19 -30.82 52.74 47.53
CA ASP A 19 -29.64 53.51 47.07
C ASP A 19 -28.32 53.06 47.74
N GLU A 20 -28.36 52.06 48.62
CA GLU A 20 -27.16 51.46 49.25
C GLU A 20 -26.59 50.29 48.43
N GLN A 21 -26.56 50.43 47.10
CA GLN A 21 -25.62 49.67 46.25
C GLN A 21 -24.39 50.52 45.95
N ALA A 22 -23.80 51.10 47.01
CA ALA A 22 -22.45 51.66 46.90
C ALA A 22 -21.50 50.51 46.57
N HIS A 23 -21.00 50.47 45.32
CA HIS A 23 -20.02 49.50 44.89
C HIS A 23 -18.75 49.62 45.77
N THR A 24 -18.64 48.75 46.76
CA THR A 24 -17.47 48.63 47.63
C THR A 24 -16.33 48.03 46.80
N TYR A 25 -15.23 48.76 46.70
CA TYR A 25 -14.01 48.29 46.03
C TYR A 25 -12.97 48.01 47.12
N LYS A 26 -12.55 46.76 47.28
CA LYS A 26 -11.49 46.41 48.23
C LYS A 26 -10.15 46.90 47.71
N LEU A 27 -9.41 47.64 48.54
CA LEU A 27 -8.10 48.19 48.18
C LEU A 27 -7.04 47.10 47.96
N GLU A 28 -7.29 45.90 48.48
CA GLU A 28 -6.40 44.73 48.41
C GLU A 28 -6.00 44.35 46.97
N GLU A 29 -6.84 44.65 45.96
CA GLU A 29 -6.62 44.27 44.56
C GLU A 29 -5.65 45.19 43.79
N ASN A 30 -5.18 46.32 44.35
CA ASN A 30 -4.43 47.34 43.61
C ASN A 30 -3.20 47.94 44.35
N LEU A 31 -2.39 47.09 44.99
CA LEU A 31 -1.14 47.52 45.65
C LEU A 31 -0.18 48.28 44.70
N TYR A 32 -0.13 47.90 43.42
CA TYR A 32 0.68 48.58 42.40
C TYR A 32 0.31 50.06 42.26
N GLY A 33 -0.97 50.40 42.36
CA GLY A 33 -1.41 51.80 42.34
C GLY A 33 -0.86 52.60 43.52
N LEU A 34 -0.86 52.00 44.71
CA LEU A 34 -0.34 52.64 45.93
C LEU A 34 1.18 52.85 45.85
N LEU A 35 1.90 51.84 45.35
CA LEU A 35 3.34 51.91 45.10
C LEU A 35 3.68 53.01 44.08
N VAL A 36 2.95 53.12 42.97
CA VAL A 36 3.18 54.16 41.95
C VAL A 36 2.86 55.56 42.48
N VAL A 37 1.85 55.71 43.35
CA VAL A 37 1.53 57.00 43.99
C VAL A 37 2.64 57.48 44.92
N ARG A 38 3.31 56.57 45.64
CA ARG A 38 4.37 56.88 46.61
C ARG A 38 5.80 56.77 46.04
N ALA A 39 5.98 56.12 44.88
CA ALA A 39 7.29 55.89 44.30
C ALA A 39 7.94 57.19 43.80
N SER A 40 9.23 57.33 44.09
CA SER A 40 10.04 58.38 43.47
C SER A 40 10.24 58.07 41.97
N PRO A 41 10.51 59.08 41.13
CA PRO A 41 10.80 58.89 39.70
C PRO A 41 11.81 57.77 39.37
N PRO A 42 12.93 57.58 40.10
CA PRO A 42 13.87 56.49 39.79
C PRO A 42 13.27 55.10 40.06
N VAL A 43 12.37 54.95 41.04
CA VAL A 43 11.69 53.67 41.31
C VAL A 43 10.71 53.35 40.20
N LEU A 44 9.97 54.34 39.70
CA LEU A 44 9.09 54.18 38.54
C LEU A 44 9.86 53.79 37.28
N PHE A 45 11.04 54.39 37.06
CA PHE A 45 11.92 54.04 35.94
C PHE A 45 12.45 52.61 36.06
N ALA A 46 12.85 52.16 37.26
CA ALA A 46 13.28 50.79 37.50
C ALA A 46 12.15 49.77 37.27
N LEU A 47 10.93 50.06 37.72
CA LEU A 47 9.75 49.22 37.49
C LEU A 47 9.41 49.12 36.00
N LEU A 48 9.52 50.24 35.26
CA LEU A 48 9.33 50.26 33.81
C LEU A 48 10.39 49.40 33.10
N ILE A 49 11.66 49.52 33.48
CA ILE A 49 12.73 48.67 32.92
C ILE A 49 12.44 47.19 33.19
N PHE A 50 12.08 46.84 34.43
CA PHE A 50 11.75 45.46 34.80
C PHE A 50 10.58 44.92 33.97
N TYR A 51 9.53 45.72 33.80
CA TYR A 51 8.39 45.40 32.94
C TYR A 51 8.81 45.15 31.49
N LEU A 52 9.65 46.03 30.91
CA LEU A 52 10.13 45.87 29.54
C LEU A 52 11.00 44.62 29.38
N ILE A 53 11.81 44.27 30.38
CA ILE A 53 12.60 43.03 30.39
C ILE A 53 11.66 41.81 30.46
N ALA A 54 10.68 41.80 31.35
CA ALA A 54 9.72 40.71 31.47
C ALA A 54 8.91 40.52 30.17
N LEU A 55 8.48 41.61 29.54
CA LEU A 55 7.79 41.58 28.25
C LEU A 55 8.71 41.07 27.14
N GLY A 56 9.99 41.46 27.14
CA GLY A 56 10.99 40.95 26.21
C GLY A 56 11.22 39.44 26.35
N ILE A 57 11.43 38.95 27.57
CA ILE A 57 11.64 37.51 27.84
C ILE A 57 10.40 36.70 27.46
N THR A 58 9.22 37.13 27.87
CA THR A 58 7.97 36.43 27.53
C THR A 58 7.69 36.47 26.03
N SER A 59 8.00 37.57 25.34
CA SER A 59 7.97 37.66 23.88
C SER A 59 8.91 36.66 23.20
N ILE A 60 10.14 36.53 23.67
CA ILE A 60 11.09 35.56 23.12
C ILE A 60 10.58 34.12 23.32
N ILE A 61 10.03 33.80 24.50
CA ILE A 61 9.47 32.48 24.79
C ILE A 61 8.26 32.21 23.89
N SER A 62 7.31 33.14 23.79
CA SER A 62 6.12 32.99 22.95
C SER A 62 6.47 32.87 21.47
N VAL A 63 7.44 33.65 20.98
CA VAL A 63 7.93 33.51 19.60
C VAL A 63 8.54 32.14 19.39
N ASN A 64 9.34 31.61 20.32
CA ASN A 64 9.88 30.25 20.21
C ASN A 64 8.78 29.17 20.21
N ILE A 65 7.73 29.33 21.02
CA ILE A 65 6.58 28.42 21.05
C ILE A 65 5.82 28.50 19.72
N ILE A 66 5.51 29.71 19.24
CA ILE A 66 4.83 29.92 17.95
C ILE A 66 5.67 29.37 16.80
N MET A 67 6.99 29.56 16.81
CA MET A 67 7.89 29.04 15.78
C MET A 67 7.97 27.52 15.83
N ARG A 68 8.02 26.89 17.01
CA ARG A 68 7.99 25.43 17.13
C ARG A 68 6.64 24.86 16.69
N TYR A 69 5.55 25.53 17.02
CA TYR A 69 4.22 25.16 16.55
C TYR A 69 4.11 25.30 15.03
N GLY A 70 4.59 26.42 14.49
CA GLY A 70 4.71 26.66 13.05
C GLY A 70 5.49 25.54 12.38
N GLN A 71 6.65 25.16 12.92
CA GLN A 71 7.46 24.05 12.40
C GLN A 71 6.69 22.73 12.37
N ALA A 72 5.97 22.36 13.44
CA ALA A 72 5.18 21.13 13.46
C ALA A 72 4.07 21.14 12.39
N THR A 73 3.41 22.29 12.20
CA THR A 73 2.36 22.43 11.16
C THR A 73 2.94 22.52 9.74
N ASP A 74 4.13 23.09 9.57
CA ASP A 74 4.77 23.29 8.28
C ASP A 74 5.30 21.97 7.71
N VAL A 75 5.73 21.01 8.53
CA VAL A 75 6.20 19.70 8.03
C VAL A 75 5.13 18.98 7.21
N ILE A 76 3.86 19.06 7.63
CA ILE A 76 2.73 18.42 6.91
C ILE A 76 2.33 19.26 5.70
N ALA A 77 2.31 20.59 5.83
CA ALA A 77 2.03 21.48 4.72
C ALA A 77 3.08 21.34 3.58
N ASP A 78 4.31 20.94 3.92
CA ASP A 78 5.37 20.62 2.95
C ASP A 78 5.19 19.24 2.28
N LEU A 79 4.47 18.31 2.91
CA LEU A 79 4.23 16.97 2.36
C LEU A 79 3.11 16.96 1.33
N CYS A 80 2.09 17.78 1.53
CA CYS A 80 0.88 17.77 0.72
C CYS A 80 0.63 19.12 0.05
N THR A 81 0.36 19.12 -1.25
CA THR A 81 -0.03 20.32 -2.00
C THR A 81 -1.53 20.29 -2.32
N TRP A 82 -2.19 21.46 -2.28
CA TRP A 82 -3.60 21.57 -2.69
C TRP A 82 -3.67 21.75 -4.21
N THR A 83 -4.11 20.73 -4.93
CA THR A 83 -4.21 20.74 -6.39
C THR A 83 -5.62 20.33 -6.82
N ALA A 84 -6.25 21.14 -7.68
CA ALA A 84 -7.57 20.86 -8.24
C ALA A 84 -8.69 20.57 -7.19
N GLY A 85 -8.61 21.15 -6.00
CA GLY A 85 -9.60 20.91 -4.93
C GLY A 85 -9.37 19.65 -4.10
N MET A 86 -8.20 19.01 -4.24
CA MET A 86 -7.80 17.82 -3.51
C MET A 86 -6.38 17.98 -2.94
N TRP A 87 -6.04 17.18 -1.94
CA TRP A 87 -4.69 17.06 -1.40
C TRP A 87 -3.89 16.05 -2.21
N ASP A 88 -2.79 16.51 -2.79
CA ASP A 88 -1.77 15.69 -3.40
C ASP A 88 -0.59 15.54 -2.44
N CYS A 89 -0.53 14.38 -1.79
CA CYS A 89 0.54 13.99 -0.87
C CYS A 89 1.49 12.97 -1.50
N ARG A 90 1.55 12.87 -2.83
CA ARG A 90 2.48 11.95 -3.48
C ARG A 90 3.92 12.35 -3.23
N PRO A 91 4.86 11.39 -3.28
CA PRO A 91 6.28 11.70 -3.29
C PRO A 91 6.63 12.67 -4.42
N PRO A 92 7.57 13.60 -4.19
CA PRO A 92 7.95 14.59 -5.19
C PRO A 92 8.47 13.90 -6.46
N ARG A 93 8.08 14.42 -7.63
CA ARG A 93 8.42 13.88 -8.97
C ARG A 93 7.84 12.50 -9.29
N TYR A 94 6.96 11.97 -8.44
CA TYR A 94 6.25 10.72 -8.75
C TYR A 94 5.35 10.88 -9.98
N GLU A 95 4.56 11.95 -10.05
CA GLU A 95 3.67 12.22 -11.19
C GLU A 95 4.44 12.46 -12.50
N ASP A 96 5.61 13.10 -12.41
CA ASP A 96 6.48 13.31 -13.55
C ASP A 96 6.88 11.98 -14.22
N LEU A 97 7.06 10.90 -13.44
CA LEU A 97 7.36 9.55 -13.93
C LEU A 97 6.13 8.68 -14.21
N LEU A 98 4.91 9.20 -14.06
CA LEU A 98 3.68 8.49 -14.47
C LEU A 98 3.09 9.04 -15.76
N ASP A 99 3.32 10.31 -16.06
CA ASP A 99 2.77 10.98 -17.22
C ASP A 99 3.77 11.02 -18.38
N LEU A 100 3.82 9.92 -19.14
CA LEU A 100 4.68 9.84 -20.34
C LEU A 100 4.41 11.00 -21.30
N SER A 101 3.17 11.50 -21.37
CA SER A 101 2.82 12.56 -22.32
C SER A 101 3.50 13.89 -22.00
N ARG A 102 3.86 14.13 -20.73
CA ARG A 102 4.68 15.28 -20.32
C ARG A 102 6.16 15.08 -20.61
N LEU A 103 6.62 13.83 -20.53
CA LEU A 103 8.02 13.46 -20.72
C LEU A 103 8.43 13.34 -22.20
N ASP A 104 7.51 12.88 -23.04
CA ASP A 104 7.66 12.79 -24.49
C ASP A 104 7.29 14.14 -25.12
N THR A 105 8.24 15.08 -25.05
CA THR A 105 8.01 16.46 -25.51
C THR A 105 7.89 16.58 -27.03
N ASN A 106 8.35 15.57 -27.77
CA ASN A 106 8.38 15.57 -29.23
C ASN A 106 7.24 14.72 -29.85
N GLY A 107 6.59 13.86 -29.05
CA GLY A 107 5.41 13.08 -29.44
C GLY A 107 5.72 11.81 -30.24
N ASP A 108 6.96 11.31 -30.21
CA ASP A 108 7.39 10.11 -30.95
C ASP A 108 7.09 8.80 -30.21
N GLY A 109 6.36 8.87 -29.09
CA GLY A 109 5.97 7.74 -28.26
C GLY A 109 7.14 7.17 -27.46
N ARG A 110 8.14 7.99 -27.19
CA ARG A 110 9.48 7.58 -26.79
C ARG A 110 10.03 8.63 -25.82
N TRP A 111 10.47 8.19 -24.65
CA TRP A 111 11.07 9.09 -23.66
C TRP A 111 12.57 9.06 -23.80
N SER A 112 13.20 10.15 -24.26
CA SER A 112 14.63 10.19 -24.54
C SER A 112 15.50 10.73 -23.40
N VAL A 113 16.80 10.43 -23.39
CA VAL A 113 17.80 11.01 -22.46
C VAL A 113 17.87 12.53 -22.62
N ALA A 114 17.71 13.03 -23.84
CA ALA A 114 17.66 14.47 -24.12
C ALA A 114 16.42 15.11 -23.45
N GLU A 115 15.28 14.45 -23.52
CA GLU A 115 14.05 14.90 -22.86
C GLU A 115 14.11 14.76 -21.35
N ALA A 116 14.63 13.65 -20.83
CA ALA A 116 14.89 13.46 -19.42
C ALA A 116 15.85 14.55 -18.89
N ARG A 117 16.90 14.91 -19.64
CA ARG A 117 17.80 16.02 -19.28
C ARG A 117 17.06 17.36 -19.31
N LYS A 118 16.25 17.63 -20.33
CA LYS A 118 15.45 18.84 -20.46
C LYS A 118 14.42 18.99 -19.33
N ALA A 119 13.85 17.88 -18.87
CA ALA A 119 12.92 17.83 -17.74
C ALA A 119 13.62 17.81 -16.37
N GLY A 120 14.95 17.71 -16.31
CA GLY A 120 15.69 17.58 -15.04
C GLY A 120 15.48 16.24 -14.33
N LEU A 121 15.16 15.19 -15.10
CA LEU A 121 14.84 13.83 -14.66
C LEU A 121 15.87 12.78 -15.12
N LEU A 122 17.09 13.21 -15.45
CA LEU A 122 18.14 12.32 -15.98
C LEU A 122 18.47 11.17 -15.02
N GLN A 123 18.51 11.44 -13.72
CA GLN A 123 18.81 10.42 -12.70
C GLN A 123 17.68 9.39 -12.59
N GLN A 124 16.42 9.85 -12.63
CA GLN A 124 15.25 8.99 -12.62
C GLN A 124 15.19 8.11 -13.87
N PHE A 125 15.54 8.68 -15.04
CA PHE A 125 15.65 7.93 -16.28
C PHE A 125 16.68 6.80 -16.19
N GLN A 126 17.86 7.08 -15.63
CA GLN A 126 18.91 6.08 -15.42
C GLN A 126 18.47 4.99 -14.44
N GLY A 127 17.88 5.37 -13.30
CA GLY A 127 17.37 4.40 -12.34
C GLY A 127 16.27 3.52 -12.93
N LEU A 128 15.35 4.08 -13.72
CA LEU A 128 14.31 3.31 -14.40
C LEU A 128 14.90 2.35 -15.42
N HIS A 129 15.94 2.78 -16.14
CA HIS A 129 16.66 1.96 -17.11
C HIS A 129 17.33 0.77 -16.43
N GLU A 130 18.07 1.01 -15.35
CA GLU A 130 18.70 -0.03 -14.54
C GLU A 130 17.67 -1.00 -13.96
N PHE A 131 16.55 -0.49 -13.44
CA PHE A 131 15.45 -1.30 -12.93
C PHE A 131 14.87 -2.24 -14.01
N VAL A 132 14.60 -1.71 -15.20
CA VAL A 132 14.06 -2.51 -16.32
C VAL A 132 15.06 -3.55 -16.80
N LEU A 133 16.35 -3.20 -16.86
CA LEU A 133 17.41 -4.14 -17.22
C LEU A 133 17.63 -5.22 -16.15
N GLY A 134 17.43 -4.86 -14.87
CA GLY A 134 17.56 -5.74 -13.72
C GLY A 134 16.37 -6.70 -13.52
N THR A 135 15.25 -6.50 -14.23
CA THR A 135 14.02 -7.29 -14.07
C THR A 135 13.76 -8.14 -15.33
N PRO A 136 14.25 -9.39 -15.39
CA PRO A 136 14.19 -10.23 -16.60
C PRO A 136 12.77 -10.49 -17.08
N GLU A 137 11.80 -10.59 -16.17
CA GLU A 137 10.38 -10.83 -16.49
C GLU A 137 9.79 -9.64 -17.24
N LEU A 138 10.14 -8.42 -16.80
CA LEU A 138 9.72 -7.18 -17.44
C LEU A 138 10.32 -7.10 -18.84
N LEU A 139 11.60 -7.45 -19.00
CA LEU A 139 12.27 -7.52 -20.30
C LEU A 139 11.64 -8.56 -21.22
N ALA A 140 11.35 -9.76 -20.70
CA ALA A 140 10.75 -10.86 -21.44
C ALA A 140 9.32 -10.55 -21.89
N ALA A 141 8.55 -9.86 -21.05
CA ALA A 141 7.20 -9.46 -21.36
C ALA A 141 7.18 -8.32 -22.41
N VAL A 142 8.23 -7.51 -22.45
CA VAL A 142 8.38 -6.33 -23.30
C VAL A 142 9.03 -6.64 -24.65
N ALA A 143 9.87 -7.68 -24.72
CA ALA A 143 10.41 -8.15 -25.98
C ALA A 143 9.24 -8.35 -26.94
N PRO A 144 9.30 -7.80 -28.17
CA PRO A 144 8.24 -8.02 -29.15
C PRO A 144 7.99 -9.53 -29.22
N PRO A 145 6.71 -9.97 -29.26
CA PRO A 145 6.40 -11.38 -29.45
C PRO A 145 7.25 -11.83 -30.63
N ARG A 146 8.03 -12.92 -30.44
CA ARG A 146 8.98 -13.45 -31.44
C ARG A 146 8.39 -13.16 -32.81
N GLU A 147 8.99 -12.23 -33.56
CA GLU A 147 8.54 -11.96 -34.93
C GLU A 147 8.38 -13.32 -35.60
N PRO A 148 7.27 -13.54 -36.35
CA PRO A 148 7.02 -14.81 -36.98
C PRO A 148 8.30 -15.25 -37.68
N GLN A 149 8.72 -16.45 -37.29
CA GLN A 149 10.03 -17.02 -37.56
C GLN A 149 10.47 -16.67 -38.98
N ILE A 150 11.73 -16.25 -39.11
CA ILE A 150 12.53 -16.49 -40.31
C ILE A 150 12.09 -17.85 -40.84
N ASN A 151 11.56 -17.88 -42.07
CA ASN A 151 10.99 -19.08 -42.70
C ASN A 151 11.83 -20.30 -42.27
N PRO A 152 11.25 -21.35 -41.66
CA PRO A 152 12.01 -22.46 -41.08
C PRO A 152 12.97 -23.10 -42.08
N LEU A 153 12.71 -22.98 -43.39
CA LEU A 153 13.66 -23.34 -44.46
C LEU A 153 14.90 -22.44 -44.49
N CYS A 154 14.77 -21.13 -44.32
CA CYS A 154 15.90 -20.20 -44.19
C CYS A 154 16.71 -20.50 -42.91
N TYR A 155 16.06 -20.94 -41.82
CA TYR A 155 16.75 -21.30 -40.57
C TYR A 155 17.49 -22.65 -40.69
N ALA A 156 16.83 -23.68 -41.22
CA ALA A 156 17.42 -25.00 -41.42
C ALA A 156 18.61 -24.94 -42.39
N ALA A 157 18.48 -24.19 -43.48
CA ALA A 157 19.55 -24.04 -44.46
C ALA A 157 20.75 -23.21 -43.92
N HIS A 158 20.53 -22.34 -42.94
CA HIS A 158 21.61 -21.55 -42.31
C HIS A 158 22.40 -22.28 -41.23
N PHE A 159 21.74 -23.14 -40.45
CA PHE A 159 22.34 -23.73 -39.24
C PHE A 159 22.70 -25.21 -39.39
N TYR A 160 22.15 -25.92 -40.38
CA TYR A 160 22.39 -27.36 -40.59
C TYR A 160 22.74 -27.70 -42.04
N PRO A 161 23.79 -27.09 -42.65
CA PRO A 161 24.15 -27.36 -44.03
C PRO A 161 24.57 -28.83 -44.27
N VAL A 162 25.05 -29.52 -43.24
CA VAL A 162 25.54 -30.91 -43.33
C VAL A 162 24.40 -31.93 -43.30
N GLU A 163 23.33 -31.69 -42.55
CA GLU A 163 22.22 -32.65 -42.39
C GLU A 163 21.21 -32.58 -43.55
N LEU A 164 21.02 -31.41 -44.16
CA LEU A 164 20.21 -31.26 -45.37
C LEU A 164 20.92 -31.74 -46.64
N GLY A 165 22.24 -31.99 -46.58
CA GLY A 165 23.02 -32.52 -47.71
C GLY A 165 22.60 -33.92 -48.16
N PHE A 166 21.99 -34.69 -47.26
CA PHE A 166 21.53 -36.07 -47.52
C PHE A 166 20.13 -36.15 -48.15
N LEU A 167 19.36 -35.07 -48.11
CA LEU A 167 18.05 -35.02 -48.76
C LEU A 167 18.21 -34.73 -50.25
N SER A 168 17.53 -35.52 -51.07
CA SER A 168 17.41 -35.24 -52.50
C SER A 168 16.68 -33.91 -52.73
N ASP A 169 16.92 -33.28 -53.88
CA ASP A 169 16.27 -32.00 -54.22
C ASP A 169 14.73 -32.09 -54.25
N ARG A 170 14.20 -33.30 -54.44
CA ARG A 170 12.76 -33.58 -54.36
C ARG A 170 12.26 -33.60 -52.92
N GLU A 171 12.98 -34.23 -51.98
CA GLU A 171 12.63 -34.24 -50.56
C GLU A 171 12.72 -32.85 -49.93
N LYS A 172 13.69 -32.04 -50.38
CA LYS A 172 13.78 -30.61 -49.99
C LYS A 172 12.55 -29.82 -50.45
N MET A 173 12.07 -30.08 -51.67
CA MET A 173 10.86 -29.47 -52.23
C MET A 173 9.59 -29.94 -51.54
N ASP A 174 9.48 -31.23 -51.20
CA ASP A 174 8.30 -31.79 -50.52
C ASP A 174 8.24 -31.32 -49.06
N PHE A 175 9.39 -31.23 -48.37
CA PHE A 175 9.50 -30.61 -47.05
C PHE A 175 9.07 -29.14 -47.10
N ALA A 176 9.54 -28.40 -48.12
CA ALA A 176 9.18 -27.00 -48.29
C ALA A 176 7.70 -26.79 -48.65
N ALA A 177 7.12 -27.67 -49.47
CA ALA A 177 5.71 -27.65 -49.82
C ALA A 177 4.80 -28.00 -48.63
N SER A 178 5.21 -28.98 -47.81
CA SER A 178 4.47 -29.39 -46.60
C SER A 178 4.41 -28.30 -45.52
N SER A 179 5.35 -27.35 -45.54
CA SER A 179 5.35 -26.19 -44.63
C SER A 179 4.30 -25.12 -44.98
N GLY A 180 3.62 -25.22 -46.14
CA GLY A 180 2.56 -24.29 -46.55
C GLY A 180 3.04 -22.89 -46.97
N HIS A 181 4.35 -22.63 -47.02
CA HIS A 181 4.93 -21.30 -47.21
C HIS A 181 5.46 -21.00 -48.63
N LEU A 182 5.31 -21.91 -49.59
CA LEU A 182 5.65 -21.64 -51.00
C LEU A 182 4.44 -21.19 -51.81
N SER A 183 4.46 -19.96 -52.32
CA SER A 183 3.50 -19.53 -53.33
C SER A 183 3.75 -20.28 -54.65
N ASP A 184 2.67 -20.53 -55.41
CA ASP A 184 2.75 -21.19 -56.70
C ASP A 184 3.66 -20.45 -57.70
N THR A 185 3.83 -19.14 -57.52
CA THR A 185 4.78 -18.30 -58.27
C THR A 185 6.24 -18.64 -58.00
N VAL A 186 6.63 -18.95 -56.75
CA VAL A 186 8.01 -19.38 -56.44
C VAL A 186 8.26 -20.79 -56.95
N ARG A 187 7.25 -21.67 -56.85
CA ARG A 187 7.31 -23.03 -57.38
C ARG A 187 7.50 -23.03 -58.91
N ALA A 188 6.78 -22.17 -59.63
CA ALA A 188 6.92 -21.99 -61.07
C ALA A 188 8.26 -21.33 -61.47
N ALA A 189 8.76 -20.39 -60.67
CA ALA A 189 10.03 -19.73 -60.95
C ALA A 189 11.22 -20.69 -60.79
N CYS A 190 11.25 -21.51 -59.74
CA CYS A 190 12.36 -22.43 -59.50
C CYS A 190 12.26 -23.77 -60.23
N SER A 191 11.07 -24.21 -60.67
CA SER A 191 10.95 -25.39 -61.53
C SER A 191 11.56 -25.17 -62.92
N SER A 192 11.59 -23.92 -63.41
CA SER A 192 12.25 -23.57 -64.68
C SER A 192 13.78 -23.64 -64.64
N ALA A 193 14.37 -23.63 -63.44
CA ALA A 193 15.82 -23.68 -63.24
C ALA A 193 16.42 -25.09 -63.41
N GLN A 194 15.60 -26.14 -63.49
CA GLN A 194 16.09 -27.54 -63.64
C GLN A 194 16.91 -27.79 -64.92
N ASN A 195 16.88 -26.88 -65.89
CA ASN A 195 17.62 -27.00 -67.15
C ASN A 195 18.91 -26.14 -67.21
N GLY A 196 19.27 -25.44 -66.14
CA GLY A 196 20.47 -24.58 -66.07
C GLY A 196 21.39 -24.97 -64.91
N SER A 197 22.69 -24.69 -65.03
CA SER A 197 23.75 -25.10 -64.08
C SER A 197 23.68 -24.44 -62.68
N ALA A 198 22.60 -23.74 -62.35
CA ALA A 198 22.36 -23.21 -61.01
C ALA A 198 21.56 -24.23 -60.20
N SER A 199 22.10 -24.67 -59.06
CA SER A 199 21.43 -25.67 -58.22
C SER A 199 20.06 -25.17 -57.78
N LEU A 200 19.06 -26.06 -57.70
CA LEU A 200 17.72 -25.72 -57.22
C LEU A 200 17.77 -25.05 -55.82
N ALA A 201 18.78 -25.41 -55.03
CA ALA A 201 19.10 -24.79 -53.76
C ALA A 201 19.39 -23.27 -53.89
N ASP A 202 20.16 -22.82 -54.88
CA ASP A 202 20.46 -21.40 -55.10
C ASP A 202 19.22 -20.58 -55.49
N CYS A 203 18.31 -21.17 -56.27
CA CYS A 203 17.04 -20.52 -56.62
C CYS A 203 16.14 -20.35 -55.39
N LEU A 204 16.00 -21.41 -54.59
CA LEU A 204 15.23 -21.38 -53.35
C LEU A 204 15.85 -20.38 -52.35
N TYR A 205 17.17 -20.38 -52.18
CA TYR A 205 17.86 -19.48 -51.26
C TYR A 205 17.72 -18.01 -51.64
N SER A 206 17.91 -17.67 -52.93
CA SER A 206 17.87 -16.29 -53.41
C SER A 206 16.45 -15.69 -53.46
N ARG A 207 15.42 -16.51 -53.66
CA ARG A 207 14.03 -16.07 -53.79
C ARG A 207 13.24 -16.13 -52.48
N ILE A 208 13.53 -17.09 -51.61
CA ILE A 208 12.79 -17.28 -50.33
C ILE A 208 13.40 -16.43 -49.21
N CYS A 209 14.71 -16.16 -49.25
CA CYS A 209 15.42 -15.39 -48.22
C CYS A 209 16.13 -14.12 -48.77
N PRO A 210 15.45 -13.23 -49.51
CA PRO A 210 16.12 -12.12 -50.21
C PRO A 210 16.77 -11.08 -49.27
N GLU A 211 16.31 -10.95 -48.03
CA GLU A 211 16.88 -10.00 -47.04
C GLU A 211 18.07 -10.54 -46.24
N SER A 212 18.19 -11.87 -46.06
CA SER A 212 19.32 -12.46 -45.34
C SER A 212 20.62 -12.40 -46.16
N HIS A 213 20.52 -12.41 -47.50
CA HIS A 213 21.69 -12.31 -48.37
C HIS A 213 22.36 -10.93 -48.33
N ARG A 214 21.66 -9.86 -47.89
CA ARG A 214 22.25 -8.53 -47.69
C ARG A 214 22.77 -8.29 -46.27
N THR A 215 22.38 -9.10 -45.28
CA THR A 215 22.73 -8.91 -43.87
C THR A 215 23.78 -9.90 -43.33
N LEU A 216 24.27 -10.80 -44.17
CA LEU A 216 25.33 -11.80 -43.90
C LEU A 216 26.69 -11.25 -43.41
N ALA A 217 26.88 -9.93 -43.29
CA ALA A 217 28.07 -9.34 -42.68
C ALA A 217 27.98 -9.20 -41.15
N THR A 218 26.81 -9.41 -40.52
CA THR A 218 26.64 -9.26 -39.07
C THR A 218 25.86 -10.43 -38.49
N ARG A 219 26.47 -11.10 -37.51
CA ARG A 219 25.91 -12.22 -36.71
C ARG A 219 24.42 -12.00 -36.39
N PRO A 220 23.53 -13.01 -36.55
CA PRO A 220 22.14 -12.90 -36.12
C PRO A 220 22.11 -12.76 -34.59
N GLN A 221 21.90 -11.53 -34.12
CA GLN A 221 21.66 -11.28 -32.72
C GLN A 221 20.26 -11.79 -32.37
N THR A 222 20.16 -12.54 -31.29
CA THR A 222 18.86 -12.92 -30.73
C THR A 222 18.01 -11.66 -30.48
N SER A 223 16.67 -11.74 -30.48
CA SER A 223 15.82 -10.58 -30.16
C SER A 223 16.20 -9.96 -28.81
N ARG A 224 16.68 -10.78 -27.87
CA ARG A 224 17.26 -10.33 -26.60
C ARG A 224 18.57 -9.58 -26.78
N GLU A 225 19.50 -10.03 -27.61
CA GLU A 225 20.78 -9.32 -27.86
C GLU A 225 20.60 -8.06 -28.70
N SER A 226 19.70 -8.07 -29.68
CA SER A 226 19.35 -6.89 -30.48
C SER A 226 18.60 -5.86 -29.63
N TYR A 227 17.73 -6.32 -28.73
CA TYR A 227 17.10 -5.48 -27.72
C TYR A 227 18.10 -4.99 -26.67
N VAL A 228 19.03 -5.83 -26.19
CA VAL A 228 20.12 -5.44 -25.26
C VAL A 228 21.11 -4.50 -25.94
N GLN A 229 21.34 -4.57 -27.25
CA GLN A 229 22.15 -3.61 -28.00
C GLN A 229 21.40 -2.30 -28.25
N MET A 230 20.13 -2.36 -28.65
CA MET A 230 19.27 -1.17 -28.70
C MET A 230 19.14 -0.53 -27.32
N THR A 231 19.10 -1.34 -26.24
CA THR A 231 18.98 -0.88 -24.86
C THR A 231 20.29 -0.47 -24.18
N ARG A 232 21.44 -0.99 -24.62
CA ARG A 232 22.80 -0.56 -24.19
C ARG A 232 23.28 0.68 -24.94
N ALA A 233 22.72 0.97 -26.11
CA ALA A 233 22.96 2.21 -26.84
C ALA A 233 22.03 3.37 -26.39
N VAL A 234 21.21 3.18 -25.35
CA VAL A 234 19.95 3.93 -25.10
C VAL A 234 20.10 5.41 -24.83
N SER A 235 19.51 6.14 -25.76
CA SER A 235 18.94 7.45 -25.52
C SER A 235 17.42 7.43 -25.40
N VAL A 236 16.68 6.29 -25.40
CA VAL A 236 15.19 6.28 -25.48
C VAL A 236 14.45 5.10 -24.79
N PHE A 237 13.32 5.39 -24.12
CA PHE A 237 12.35 4.47 -23.48
C PHE A 237 11.00 4.43 -24.25
N PRO A 238 10.62 3.32 -24.91
CA PRO A 238 9.34 3.21 -25.62
C PRO A 238 8.09 3.24 -24.72
N ALA A 239 7.01 3.89 -25.18
CA ALA A 239 5.74 4.04 -24.46
C ALA A 239 5.08 2.73 -23.97
N PRO A 240 5.05 1.61 -24.75
CA PRO A 240 4.42 0.36 -24.29
C PRO A 240 5.12 -0.25 -23.07
N ILE A 241 6.45 -0.07 -23.02
CA ILE A 241 7.31 -0.55 -21.93
C ILE A 241 7.01 0.27 -20.69
N TYR A 242 7.01 1.58 -20.86
CA TYR A 242 6.69 2.50 -19.79
C TYR A 242 5.32 2.22 -19.17
N ARG A 243 4.28 1.87 -19.96
CA ARG A 243 2.97 1.50 -19.40
C ARG A 243 3.03 0.29 -18.46
N ARG A 244 3.90 -0.69 -18.73
CA ARG A 244 4.08 -1.86 -17.86
C ARG A 244 4.94 -1.54 -16.65
N VAL A 245 6.00 -0.77 -16.86
CA VAL A 245 6.86 -0.26 -15.78
C VAL A 245 6.05 0.62 -14.82
N ARG A 246 5.11 1.42 -15.33
CA ARG A 246 4.17 2.24 -14.55
C ARG A 246 3.42 1.41 -13.52
N ALA A 247 2.93 0.23 -13.91
CA ALA A 247 2.26 -0.68 -12.99
C ALA A 247 3.23 -1.20 -11.91
N GLY A 248 4.48 -1.46 -12.26
CA GLY A 248 5.55 -1.82 -11.31
C GLY A 248 6.00 -0.68 -10.39
N LEU A 249 5.75 0.58 -10.75
CA LEU A 249 6.02 1.77 -9.91
C LEU A 249 4.85 2.13 -8.98
N THR A 250 3.69 1.48 -9.11
CA THR A 250 2.54 1.68 -8.21
C THR A 250 2.88 1.55 -6.72
N PRO A 251 3.71 0.59 -6.28
CA PRO A 251 4.08 0.44 -4.87
C PRO A 251 4.80 1.67 -4.30
N CYS A 252 5.56 2.39 -5.12
CA CYS A 252 6.27 3.60 -4.67
C CYS A 252 5.32 4.74 -4.23
N ARG A 253 4.02 4.66 -4.53
CA ARG A 253 2.98 5.58 -4.02
C ARG A 253 2.79 5.46 -2.52
N LEU A 254 3.01 4.27 -1.98
CA LEU A 254 2.77 4.00 -0.56
C LEU A 254 3.69 4.83 0.32
N ALA A 255 4.91 5.13 -0.15
CA ALA A 255 5.99 5.87 0.52
C ALA A 255 6.50 5.25 1.83
N GLU A 256 5.58 4.72 2.62
CA GLU A 256 5.82 3.94 3.82
C GLU A 256 5.67 2.44 3.51
N PRO A 257 6.76 1.65 3.61
CA PRO A 257 6.75 0.21 3.34
C PRO A 257 5.68 -0.56 4.13
N ALA A 258 5.39 -0.15 5.37
CA ALA A 258 4.40 -0.83 6.22
C ALA A 258 2.97 -0.80 5.64
N LEU A 259 2.66 0.14 4.74
CA LEU A 259 1.35 0.20 4.07
C LEU A 259 1.16 -0.85 2.97
N CYS A 260 2.20 -1.60 2.60
CA CYS A 260 2.09 -2.68 1.60
C CYS A 260 1.08 -3.75 2.02
N ALA A 261 1.00 -4.05 3.31
CA ALA A 261 0.00 -4.94 3.87
C ALA A 261 -1.43 -4.41 3.65
N ASN A 262 -1.68 -3.12 3.90
CA ASN A 262 -2.97 -2.47 3.61
C ASN A 262 -3.28 -2.50 2.11
N ALA A 263 -2.27 -2.36 1.26
CA ALA A 263 -2.42 -2.42 -0.19
C ALA A 263 -2.78 -3.81 -0.70
N GLU A 264 -2.23 -4.85 -0.09
CA GLU A 264 -2.63 -6.23 -0.37
C GLU A 264 -4.07 -6.51 0.08
N LEU A 265 -4.46 -6.06 1.29
CA LEU A 265 -5.85 -6.16 1.78
C LEU A 265 -6.88 -5.55 0.82
N LYS A 266 -6.47 -4.54 0.06
CA LYS A 266 -7.30 -3.82 -0.91
C LYS A 266 -7.16 -4.37 -2.34
N GLY A 267 -6.35 -5.41 -2.54
CA GLY A 267 -6.15 -6.09 -3.82
C GLY A 267 -5.28 -5.32 -4.82
N LEU A 268 -4.55 -4.30 -4.38
CA LEU A 268 -3.77 -3.44 -5.27
C LEU A 268 -2.51 -4.13 -5.77
N LEU A 269 -1.83 -4.88 -4.89
CA LEU A 269 -0.59 -5.56 -5.29
C LEU A 269 -0.87 -6.76 -6.20
N ALA A 270 -2.06 -7.37 -6.12
CA ALA A 270 -2.51 -8.37 -7.08
C ALA A 270 -2.60 -7.83 -8.53
N GLY A 271 -2.71 -6.51 -8.70
CA GLY A 271 -2.67 -5.83 -9.99
C GLY A 271 -1.26 -5.59 -10.54
N VAL A 272 -0.21 -5.81 -9.73
CA VAL A 272 1.19 -5.62 -10.14
C VAL A 272 1.62 -6.87 -10.93
N PRO A 273 1.89 -6.77 -12.25
CA PRO A 273 2.05 -7.95 -13.11
C PRO A 273 3.15 -8.91 -12.66
N MET A 274 4.28 -8.36 -12.19
CA MET A 274 5.44 -9.13 -11.72
C MET A 274 5.25 -9.81 -10.36
N TRP A 275 4.16 -9.52 -9.65
CA TRP A 275 3.85 -10.11 -8.34
C TRP A 275 2.56 -10.94 -8.37
N SER A 276 1.85 -10.94 -9.49
CA SER A 276 0.55 -11.61 -9.64
C SER A 276 0.59 -13.12 -9.40
N PHE A 277 1.77 -13.75 -9.45
CA PHE A 277 1.97 -15.18 -9.21
C PHE A 277 2.41 -15.52 -7.78
N LEU A 278 2.82 -14.52 -6.98
CA LEU A 278 3.22 -14.71 -5.58
C LEU A 278 1.97 -14.84 -4.69
N ASP A 279 2.09 -15.43 -3.52
CA ASP A 279 1.00 -15.42 -2.52
C ASP A 279 0.83 -14.02 -1.88
N PRO A 280 -0.29 -13.71 -1.19
CA PRO A 280 -0.52 -12.40 -0.59
C PRO A 280 0.57 -11.93 0.37
N GLU A 281 1.17 -12.83 1.16
CA GLU A 281 2.21 -12.48 2.13
C GLU A 281 3.53 -12.16 1.42
N GLU A 282 3.92 -12.99 0.45
CA GLU A 282 5.05 -12.74 -0.42
C GLU A 282 4.89 -11.44 -1.21
N ARG A 283 3.68 -11.13 -1.74
CA ARG A 283 3.40 -9.85 -2.41
C ARG A 283 3.60 -8.66 -1.48
N ALA A 284 3.07 -8.73 -0.26
CA ALA A 284 3.22 -7.68 0.73
C ALA A 284 4.70 -7.49 1.12
N SER A 285 5.44 -8.57 1.35
CA SER A 285 6.87 -8.55 1.67
C SER A 285 7.72 -8.00 0.51
N GLN A 286 7.44 -8.42 -0.73
CA GLN A 286 8.13 -7.89 -1.92
C GLN A 286 7.84 -6.42 -2.13
N CYS A 287 6.60 -5.98 -1.89
CA CYS A 287 6.25 -4.58 -1.89
C CYS A 287 7.04 -3.79 -0.83
N GLU A 288 7.15 -4.32 0.39
CA GLU A 288 7.88 -3.65 1.48
C GLU A 288 9.36 -3.46 1.12
N ALA A 289 10.01 -4.52 0.63
CA ALA A 289 11.39 -4.48 0.16
C ALA A 289 11.55 -3.49 -1.01
N PHE A 290 10.64 -3.52 -1.97
CA PHE A 290 10.66 -2.63 -3.13
C PHE A 290 10.52 -1.15 -2.74
N VAL A 291 9.57 -0.83 -1.85
CA VAL A 291 9.36 0.54 -1.36
C VAL A 291 10.55 1.04 -0.57
N ARG A 292 11.16 0.17 0.25
CA ARG A 292 12.33 0.51 1.07
C ARG A 292 13.60 0.70 0.26
N GLU A 293 13.86 -0.16 -0.72
CA GLU A 293 15.16 -0.25 -1.38
C GLU A 293 15.17 0.38 -2.77
N GLU A 294 14.16 0.13 -3.58
CA GLU A 294 14.14 0.54 -4.99
C GLU A 294 13.57 1.94 -5.18
N CYS A 295 12.50 2.32 -4.46
CA CYS A 295 11.91 3.64 -4.63
C CYS A 295 12.88 4.79 -4.27
N PRO A 296 13.69 4.74 -3.19
CA PRO A 296 14.68 5.78 -2.92
C PRO A 296 15.79 5.85 -3.99
N LYS A 297 16.18 4.71 -4.59
CA LYS A 297 17.14 4.69 -5.72
C LYS A 297 16.54 5.36 -6.96
N LEU A 298 15.26 5.07 -7.26
CA LEU A 298 14.55 5.59 -8.41
C LEU A 298 14.27 7.10 -8.31
N PHE A 299 13.80 7.57 -7.15
CA PHE A 299 13.36 8.95 -6.96
C PHE A 299 14.42 9.87 -6.31
N GLY A 300 15.51 9.29 -5.79
CA GLY A 300 16.65 10.00 -5.24
C GLY A 300 16.41 10.63 -3.85
N SER A 301 17.24 11.59 -3.49
CA SER A 301 17.27 12.20 -2.15
C SER A 301 16.01 13.00 -1.77
N SER A 302 15.20 13.41 -2.76
CA SER A 302 13.91 14.03 -2.49
C SER A 302 12.90 13.05 -1.90
N TYR A 303 12.92 11.79 -2.34
CA TYR A 303 12.06 10.73 -1.81
C TYR A 303 12.48 10.35 -0.39
N ALA A 304 13.78 10.19 -0.14
CA ALA A 304 14.29 9.91 1.19
C ALA A 304 13.91 11.03 2.19
N ARG A 305 14.03 12.30 1.78
CA ARG A 305 13.58 13.44 2.61
C ARG A 305 12.07 13.45 2.83
N PHE A 306 11.29 13.08 1.81
CA PHE A 306 9.85 12.93 1.92
C PHE A 306 9.49 11.85 2.94
N GLN A 307 10.13 10.68 2.88
CA GLN A 307 9.91 9.58 3.81
C GLN A 307 10.24 9.97 5.26
N VAL A 308 11.37 10.64 5.51
CA VAL A 308 11.71 11.12 6.86
C VAL A 308 10.68 12.12 7.40
N LYS A 309 10.17 13.03 6.55
CA LYS A 309 9.09 13.96 6.93
C LYS A 309 7.78 13.22 7.20
N LEU A 310 7.47 12.22 6.38
CA LEU A 310 6.28 11.39 6.51
C LEU A 310 6.30 10.61 7.84
N ASP A 311 7.39 9.91 8.13
CA ASP A 311 7.59 9.18 9.39
C ASP A 311 7.42 10.09 10.61
N GLY A 312 8.05 11.27 10.59
CA GLY A 312 7.91 12.25 11.67
C GLY A 312 6.49 12.81 11.84
N SER A 313 5.69 12.84 10.77
CA SER A 313 4.33 13.40 10.78
C SER A 313 3.25 12.38 11.15
N CYS A 314 3.43 11.14 10.69
CA CYS A 314 2.49 10.04 10.93
C CYS A 314 2.66 9.43 12.32
N GLY A 315 3.86 9.51 12.90
CA GLY A 315 4.14 8.99 14.24
C GLY A 315 4.20 7.46 14.28
N ASP A 316 4.07 6.90 15.48
CA ASP A 316 4.24 5.46 15.70
C ASP A 316 3.19 4.60 14.98
N ARG A 317 3.62 3.42 14.54
CA ARG A 317 2.82 2.44 13.80
C ARG A 317 2.15 1.48 14.78
N LYS A 318 0.88 1.19 14.56
CA LYS A 318 0.11 0.15 15.25
C LYS A 318 -0.28 -0.91 14.23
N PHE A 319 0.03 -2.16 14.54
CA PHE A 319 -0.25 -3.31 13.68
C PHE A 319 -1.46 -4.06 14.23
N ALA A 320 -2.43 -4.37 13.36
CA ALA A 320 -3.60 -5.17 13.67
C ALA A 320 -3.69 -6.30 12.65
N ALA A 321 -3.51 -7.54 13.09
CA ALA A 321 -3.64 -8.71 12.21
C ALA A 321 -5.07 -8.82 11.65
N ARG A 322 -5.20 -8.99 10.33
CA ARG A 322 -6.44 -9.33 9.64
C ARG A 322 -6.27 -10.57 8.80
N GLU A 323 -7.27 -11.43 8.85
CA GLU A 323 -7.33 -12.62 8.03
C GLU A 323 -7.80 -12.28 6.60
N VAL A 324 -7.05 -12.74 5.61
CA VAL A 324 -7.35 -12.62 4.19
C VAL A 324 -7.64 -14.00 3.63
N PRO A 325 -8.84 -14.24 3.08
CA PRO A 325 -9.15 -15.54 2.49
C PRO A 325 -8.22 -15.82 1.31
N VAL A 326 -7.74 -17.06 1.21
CA VAL A 326 -6.95 -17.50 0.06
C VAL A 326 -7.83 -17.41 -1.20
N LEU A 327 -7.59 -16.38 -2.02
CA LEU A 327 -8.17 -16.34 -3.36
C LEU A 327 -7.52 -17.47 -4.16
N PRO A 328 -8.29 -18.37 -4.80
CA PRO A 328 -7.71 -19.42 -5.62
C PRO A 328 -6.79 -18.77 -6.66
N PRO A 329 -5.56 -19.29 -6.85
CA PRO A 329 -4.64 -18.73 -7.83
C PRO A 329 -5.36 -18.66 -9.17
N LYS A 330 -5.39 -17.47 -9.80
CA LYS A 330 -5.91 -17.36 -11.16
C LYS A 330 -5.16 -18.40 -11.99
N PRO A 331 -5.85 -19.33 -12.68
CA PRO A 331 -5.19 -20.41 -13.39
C PRO A 331 -4.19 -19.80 -14.37
N SER A 332 -2.91 -19.96 -14.06
CA SER A 332 -1.83 -19.53 -14.92
C SER A 332 -1.90 -20.41 -16.17
N VAL A 333 -2.24 -19.80 -17.31
CA VAL A 333 -2.33 -20.45 -18.64
C VAL A 333 -0.92 -20.80 -19.19
N LEU A 334 0.07 -20.98 -18.31
CA LEU A 334 1.43 -21.33 -18.68
C LEU A 334 1.54 -22.84 -18.90
N GLY A 335 1.33 -23.22 -20.16
CA GLY A 335 2.10 -24.24 -20.87
C GLY A 335 2.39 -25.55 -20.14
N TYR A 336 1.36 -26.39 -19.97
CA TYR A 336 1.59 -27.83 -19.95
C TYR A 336 1.98 -28.27 -21.37
N ALA A 337 3.26 -28.09 -21.72
CA ALA A 337 3.86 -28.80 -22.84
C ALA A 337 4.13 -30.25 -22.37
N GLY A 338 3.06 -31.00 -22.13
CA GLY A 338 3.12 -32.45 -22.06
C GLY A 338 3.31 -32.96 -23.47
N ASP A 339 4.35 -33.78 -23.66
CA ASP A 339 4.85 -34.27 -24.94
C ASP A 339 3.83 -35.20 -25.62
N CYS A 340 2.78 -34.65 -26.23
CA CYS A 340 1.93 -35.34 -27.23
C CYS A 340 2.59 -35.30 -28.62
N ARG A 341 3.91 -35.50 -28.66
CA ARG A 341 4.72 -35.40 -29.89
C ARG A 341 4.82 -36.74 -30.62
N ASP A 342 4.13 -37.76 -30.15
CA ASP A 342 3.91 -38.96 -30.94
C ASP A 342 3.07 -38.61 -32.18
N ASN A 343 3.66 -38.97 -33.30
CA ASN A 343 3.48 -38.46 -34.65
C ASN A 343 2.13 -38.84 -35.29
N ASN A 344 1.04 -38.85 -34.53
CA ASN A 344 -0.25 -39.30 -35.03
C ASN A 344 -0.98 -38.14 -35.73
N THR A 345 -0.51 -37.82 -36.93
CA THR A 345 -1.12 -36.88 -37.88
C THR A 345 -2.63 -37.10 -38.05
N LYS A 346 -3.10 -38.35 -37.89
CA LYS A 346 -4.52 -38.72 -37.92
C LYS A 346 -5.37 -38.06 -36.84
N GLY A 347 -4.84 -37.83 -35.63
CA GLY A 347 -5.59 -37.16 -34.55
C GLY A 347 -5.82 -35.68 -34.84
N ARG A 348 -4.78 -34.99 -35.35
CA ARG A 348 -4.89 -33.60 -35.79
C ARG A 348 -5.80 -33.44 -37.00
N GLU A 349 -5.71 -34.34 -37.98
CA GLU A 349 -6.62 -34.35 -39.14
C GLU A 349 -8.07 -34.58 -38.71
N ALA A 350 -8.33 -35.53 -37.80
CA ALA A 350 -9.68 -35.80 -37.30
C ALA A 350 -10.29 -34.60 -36.55
N ILE A 351 -9.51 -33.91 -35.70
CA ILE A 351 -9.97 -32.72 -34.97
C ILE A 351 -10.17 -31.54 -35.93
N SER A 352 -9.23 -31.33 -36.86
CA SER A 352 -9.36 -30.33 -37.92
C SER A 352 -10.64 -30.55 -38.72
N GLU A 353 -10.91 -31.81 -39.10
CA GLU A 353 -12.10 -32.14 -39.89
C GLU A 353 -13.38 -32.01 -39.06
N LEU A 354 -13.39 -32.43 -37.79
CA LEU A 354 -14.52 -32.24 -36.86
C LEU A 354 -14.89 -30.75 -36.70
N VAL A 355 -13.90 -29.86 -36.55
CA VAL A 355 -14.13 -28.41 -36.48
C VAL A 355 -14.60 -27.84 -37.82
N ARG A 356 -14.22 -28.47 -38.94
CA ARG A 356 -14.72 -28.13 -40.28
C ARG A 356 -16.19 -28.48 -40.45
N VAL A 357 -16.64 -29.63 -39.94
CA VAL A 357 -18.04 -30.09 -40.06
C VAL A 357 -18.97 -29.50 -39.00
N MET A 358 -18.45 -28.91 -37.91
CA MET A 358 -19.26 -28.32 -36.83
C MET A 358 -19.04 -26.79 -36.69
N PRO A 359 -19.86 -25.96 -37.36
CA PRO A 359 -19.74 -24.50 -37.34
C PRO A 359 -19.82 -23.87 -35.94
N LEU A 360 -20.62 -24.47 -35.05
CA LEU A 360 -20.77 -24.02 -33.66
C LEU A 360 -19.46 -24.14 -32.87
N LEU A 361 -18.72 -25.24 -33.09
CA LEU A 361 -17.45 -25.49 -32.41
C LEU A 361 -16.38 -24.47 -32.85
N ARG A 362 -16.35 -24.16 -34.14
CA ARG A 362 -15.49 -23.11 -34.70
C ARG A 362 -15.81 -21.73 -34.12
N TYR A 363 -17.09 -21.41 -33.94
CA TYR A 363 -17.52 -20.15 -33.34
C TYR A 363 -17.07 -20.01 -31.88
N LEU A 364 -17.19 -21.09 -31.09
CA LEU A 364 -16.74 -21.12 -29.69
C LEU A 364 -15.21 -21.00 -29.56
N LEU A 365 -14.46 -21.69 -30.43
CA LEU A 365 -13.00 -21.59 -30.44
C LEU A 365 -12.52 -20.18 -30.81
N LEU A 366 -13.12 -19.55 -31.83
CA LEU A 366 -12.82 -18.17 -32.20
C LEU A 366 -13.19 -17.17 -31.08
N GLY A 367 -14.29 -17.41 -30.36
CA GLY A 367 -14.68 -16.62 -29.20
C GLY A 367 -13.64 -16.70 -28.07
N SER A 368 -13.16 -17.92 -27.79
CA SER A 368 -12.10 -18.16 -26.79
C SER A 368 -10.76 -17.55 -27.19
N GLU A 369 -10.36 -17.65 -28.45
CA GLU A 369 -9.16 -16.98 -28.98
C GLU A 369 -9.24 -15.47 -28.77
N ARG A 370 -10.40 -14.88 -29.06
CA ARG A 370 -10.62 -13.43 -28.93
C ARG A 370 -10.59 -12.95 -27.48
N MET A 371 -11.16 -13.72 -26.54
CA MET A 371 -11.11 -13.38 -25.11
C MET A 371 -9.70 -13.50 -24.53
N ASN A 372 -8.88 -14.41 -25.04
CA ASN A 372 -7.52 -14.65 -24.57
C ASN A 372 -6.45 -13.87 -25.36
N GLY A 373 -6.84 -13.02 -26.32
CA GLY A 373 -5.92 -12.23 -27.14
C GLY A 373 -5.05 -13.07 -28.09
N LEU A 374 -5.50 -14.28 -28.44
CA LEU A 374 -4.79 -15.18 -29.36
C LEU A 374 -5.17 -14.86 -30.82
N PRO A 375 -4.24 -15.05 -31.78
CA PRO A 375 -4.56 -14.87 -33.19
C PRO A 375 -5.59 -15.90 -33.66
N PRO A 376 -6.49 -15.55 -34.62
CA PRO A 376 -7.52 -16.46 -35.12
C PRO A 376 -6.91 -17.75 -35.68
N GLY A 377 -7.36 -18.91 -35.17
CA GLY A 377 -6.85 -20.24 -35.55
C GLY A 377 -5.69 -20.76 -34.68
N ALA A 378 -5.22 -20.01 -33.68
CA ALA A 378 -4.16 -20.46 -32.78
C ALA A 378 -4.56 -21.68 -31.94
N LEU A 379 -5.79 -21.73 -31.44
CA LEU A 379 -6.33 -22.89 -30.72
C LEU A 379 -6.59 -24.05 -31.68
N LEU A 380 -6.90 -23.76 -32.95
CA LEU A 380 -7.12 -24.78 -33.98
C LEU A 380 -5.82 -25.48 -34.39
N HIS A 381 -4.74 -24.72 -34.56
CA HIS A 381 -3.43 -25.26 -34.92
C HIS A 381 -2.77 -26.06 -33.79
N ASN A 382 -3.11 -25.72 -32.54
CA ASN A 382 -2.62 -26.38 -31.35
C ASN A 382 -3.67 -27.32 -30.71
N ALA A 383 -4.75 -27.64 -31.43
CA ALA A 383 -5.79 -28.51 -30.92
C ALA A 383 -5.20 -29.91 -30.66
N ASP A 384 -5.03 -30.23 -29.38
CA ASP A 384 -4.54 -31.51 -28.88
C ASP A 384 -5.68 -32.29 -28.23
N CYS A 385 -5.38 -33.53 -27.82
CA CYS A 385 -6.34 -34.38 -27.12
C CYS A 385 -6.81 -33.76 -25.79
N SER A 386 -6.04 -32.85 -25.19
CA SER A 386 -6.43 -32.11 -23.98
C SER A 386 -7.57 -31.12 -24.26
N LEU A 387 -7.57 -30.47 -25.43
CA LEU A 387 -8.64 -29.58 -25.86
C LEU A 387 -9.94 -30.35 -26.09
N ALA A 388 -9.85 -31.55 -26.72
CA ALA A 388 -11.01 -32.42 -26.93
C ALA A 388 -11.63 -32.91 -25.60
N PHE A 389 -10.80 -33.20 -24.60
CA PHE A 389 -11.23 -33.53 -23.24
C PHE A 389 -11.94 -32.35 -22.56
N ARG A 390 -11.37 -31.14 -22.60
CA ARG A 390 -12.00 -29.93 -22.02
C ARG A 390 -13.33 -29.57 -22.67
N LEU A 391 -13.53 -29.95 -23.93
CA LEU A 391 -14.77 -29.73 -24.68
C LEU A 391 -15.79 -30.87 -24.52
N GLN A 392 -15.55 -31.85 -23.63
CA GLN A 392 -16.43 -33.00 -23.36
C GLN A 392 -16.78 -33.85 -24.60
N LEU A 393 -15.91 -33.89 -25.60
CA LEU A 393 -16.18 -34.59 -26.87
C LEU A 393 -16.02 -36.12 -26.79
N CYS A 394 -15.53 -36.66 -25.67
CA CYS A 394 -15.28 -38.11 -25.48
C CYS A 394 -16.52 -38.99 -25.75
N ASN A 395 -17.72 -38.53 -25.37
CA ASN A 395 -18.96 -39.30 -25.60
C ASN A 395 -19.29 -39.49 -27.09
N HIS A 396 -18.86 -38.57 -27.96
CA HIS A 396 -19.09 -38.68 -29.40
C HIS A 396 -18.08 -39.60 -30.09
N PHE A 397 -16.83 -39.65 -29.62
CA PHE A 397 -15.79 -40.52 -30.19
C PHE A 397 -16.04 -42.00 -29.94
N SER A 398 -16.68 -42.36 -28.82
CA SER A 398 -17.05 -43.76 -28.51
C SER A 398 -17.96 -44.44 -29.56
N ARG A 399 -18.66 -43.65 -30.39
CA ARG A 399 -19.56 -44.17 -31.44
C ARG A 399 -18.87 -44.41 -32.78
N ILE A 400 -17.65 -43.91 -32.94
CA ILE A 400 -16.84 -44.09 -34.13
C ILE A 400 -16.03 -45.35 -33.87
N GLY A 401 -16.58 -46.51 -34.26
CA GLY A 401 -16.06 -47.84 -33.92
C GLY A 401 -14.75 -48.24 -34.60
N ASP A 402 -13.75 -47.35 -34.61
CA ASP A 402 -12.42 -47.59 -35.18
C ASP A 402 -11.41 -47.90 -34.06
N THR A 403 -10.90 -49.13 -34.06
CA THR A 403 -10.13 -49.72 -32.96
C THR A 403 -8.76 -49.06 -32.74
N ASP A 404 -8.13 -48.58 -33.82
CA ASP A 404 -6.81 -47.92 -33.75
C ASP A 404 -6.92 -46.49 -33.20
N PHE A 405 -8.05 -45.82 -33.48
CA PHE A 405 -8.35 -44.50 -32.94
C PHE A 405 -8.69 -44.59 -31.44
N LEU A 406 -9.39 -45.63 -31.03
CA LEU A 406 -9.74 -45.91 -29.63
C LEU A 406 -8.53 -46.22 -28.75
N GLN A 407 -7.41 -46.71 -29.28
CA GLN A 407 -6.21 -46.98 -28.48
C GLN A 407 -5.47 -45.69 -28.08
N VAL A 408 -5.49 -44.70 -28.96
CA VAL A 408 -4.86 -43.37 -28.75
C VAL A 408 -5.78 -42.46 -27.95
N VAL A 409 -7.08 -42.51 -28.21
CA VAL A 409 -8.10 -41.79 -27.44
C VAL A 409 -8.37 -42.45 -26.09
N GLY A 410 -8.21 -43.78 -25.97
CA GLY A 410 -8.42 -44.54 -24.75
C GLY A 410 -7.43 -44.21 -23.63
N GLN A 411 -6.26 -43.67 -23.96
CA GLN A 411 -5.36 -43.08 -22.96
C GLN A 411 -5.94 -41.81 -22.33
N HIS A 412 -6.93 -41.16 -22.94
CA HIS A 412 -7.43 -39.83 -22.56
C HIS A 412 -8.97 -39.75 -22.41
N CYS A 413 -9.72 -40.80 -22.75
CA CYS A 413 -11.16 -40.90 -22.53
C CYS A 413 -11.49 -42.11 -21.61
N PRO A 414 -12.13 -41.88 -20.46
CA PRO A 414 -12.16 -42.81 -19.33
C PRO A 414 -12.95 -44.12 -19.57
N ASP A 415 -14.10 -44.09 -20.25
CA ASP A 415 -15.05 -45.22 -20.18
C ASP A 415 -14.58 -46.54 -20.83
N THR A 416 -13.65 -46.49 -21.78
CA THR A 416 -13.05 -47.69 -22.41
C THR A 416 -11.81 -48.17 -21.65
N CYS A 417 -11.03 -47.25 -21.08
CA CYS A 417 -9.87 -47.57 -20.25
C CYS A 417 -10.28 -48.24 -18.93
N CYS A 418 -11.36 -47.78 -18.29
CA CYS A 418 -11.78 -48.32 -16.99
C CYS A 418 -12.15 -49.84 -17.05
N ARG A 419 -12.30 -50.45 -18.24
CA ARG A 419 -12.59 -51.88 -18.40
C ARG A 419 -11.35 -52.77 -18.54
N SER A 420 -10.20 -52.24 -18.95
CA SER A 420 -8.99 -53.04 -19.23
C SER A 420 -8.05 -53.24 -18.03
N TRP A 421 -8.28 -52.52 -16.92
CA TRP A 421 -7.45 -52.60 -15.70
C TRP A 421 -5.95 -52.30 -15.92
N GLU A 422 -5.62 -51.54 -16.97
CA GLU A 422 -4.25 -51.16 -17.28
C GLU A 422 -3.79 -49.94 -16.47
N ALA A 423 -2.50 -49.92 -16.12
CA ALA A 423 -1.90 -48.87 -15.28
C ALA A 423 -1.91 -47.47 -15.92
N ALA A 424 -2.27 -47.36 -17.19
CA ALA A 424 -2.34 -46.11 -17.95
C ALA A 424 -3.64 -45.32 -17.75
N CYS A 425 -4.62 -45.82 -16.99
CA CYS A 425 -5.91 -45.14 -16.88
C CYS A 425 -5.88 -43.87 -15.99
N PRO A 426 -6.67 -42.83 -16.33
CA PRO A 426 -6.79 -41.62 -15.51
C PRO A 426 -7.35 -41.91 -14.12
N ALA A 427 -6.90 -41.14 -13.11
CA ALA A 427 -7.35 -41.26 -11.71
C ALA A 427 -8.89 -41.20 -11.55
N GLN A 428 -9.57 -40.52 -12.46
CA GLN A 428 -11.03 -40.36 -12.49
C GLN A 428 -11.80 -41.68 -12.72
N CYS A 429 -11.14 -42.72 -13.24
CA CYS A 429 -11.73 -44.06 -13.43
C CYS A 429 -11.81 -44.88 -12.13
N ALA A 430 -11.07 -44.53 -11.07
CA ALA A 430 -10.91 -45.36 -9.87
C ALA A 430 -12.15 -45.38 -8.94
N VAL A 431 -13.20 -44.64 -9.29
CA VAL A 431 -14.34 -44.32 -8.41
C VAL A 431 -15.24 -45.53 -8.08
N GLY A 432 -15.02 -46.70 -8.70
CA GLY A 432 -16.00 -47.79 -8.68
C GLY A 432 -15.64 -49.13 -8.01
N GLY A 433 -14.40 -49.42 -7.58
CA GLY A 433 -14.08 -50.85 -7.28
C GLY A 433 -12.89 -51.19 -6.39
N LEU A 434 -12.21 -50.22 -5.78
CA LEU A 434 -11.08 -50.50 -4.88
C LEU A 434 -11.45 -50.12 -3.44
N PRO A 435 -10.92 -50.83 -2.42
CA PRO A 435 -11.16 -50.48 -1.03
C PRO A 435 -10.62 -49.06 -0.77
N LYS A 436 -11.53 -48.14 -0.48
CA LYS A 436 -11.18 -46.80 -0.01
C LYS A 436 -10.75 -46.90 1.44
N THR A 437 -9.56 -46.44 1.73
CA THR A 437 -9.10 -46.26 3.11
C THR A 437 -9.25 -44.78 3.42
N SER A 438 -10.21 -44.44 4.29
CA SER A 438 -10.39 -43.05 4.72
C SER A 438 -9.34 -42.75 5.79
N THR A 439 -8.60 -41.65 5.63
CA THR A 439 -7.55 -41.20 6.55
C THR A 439 -7.85 -39.77 7.02
N PRO A 440 -7.20 -39.24 8.08
CA PRO A 440 -7.39 -37.86 8.52
C PRO A 440 -7.00 -36.85 7.44
N LEU A 441 -6.11 -37.27 6.54
CA LEU A 441 -5.66 -36.46 5.42
C LEU A 441 -6.62 -36.49 4.23
N GLY A 442 -7.58 -37.40 4.17
CA GLY A 442 -8.51 -37.58 3.05
C GLY A 442 -8.72 -39.04 2.64
N ASP A 443 -9.47 -39.27 1.56
CA ASP A 443 -9.75 -40.61 1.06
C ASP A 443 -8.60 -41.12 0.18
N LEU A 444 -7.96 -42.22 0.58
CA LEU A 444 -6.88 -42.85 -0.16
C LEU A 444 -7.39 -44.01 -0.99
N THR A 445 -7.05 -44.01 -2.28
CA THR A 445 -7.38 -45.07 -3.25
C THR A 445 -6.11 -45.50 -3.99
N CYS A 446 -5.81 -46.80 -4.07
CA CYS A 446 -4.66 -47.30 -4.83
C CYS A 446 -5.11 -48.11 -6.05
N VAL A 447 -4.59 -47.79 -7.23
CA VAL A 447 -4.83 -48.50 -8.50
C VAL A 447 -3.53 -49.12 -9.03
N GLY A 448 -3.53 -50.41 -9.39
CA GLY A 448 -2.38 -51.08 -10.00
C GLY A 448 -2.05 -52.45 -9.38
N ARG A 449 -1.18 -53.23 -10.03
CA ARG A 449 -0.84 -54.61 -9.61
C ARG A 449 -0.17 -54.66 -8.24
N ALA A 450 0.56 -53.61 -7.87
CA ALA A 450 1.24 -53.54 -6.58
C ALA A 450 0.41 -52.94 -5.45
N CYS A 451 -0.86 -52.59 -5.66
CA CYS A 451 -1.68 -52.00 -4.59
C CYS A 451 -1.94 -52.94 -3.42
N GLY A 452 -1.92 -54.26 -3.64
CA GLY A 452 -1.97 -55.24 -2.54
C GLY A 452 -0.73 -55.25 -1.63
N LYS A 453 0.33 -54.51 -2.01
CA LYS A 453 1.59 -54.35 -1.28
C LYS A 453 1.77 -52.93 -0.73
N VAL A 454 0.77 -52.05 -0.90
CA VAL A 454 0.80 -50.71 -0.32
C VAL A 454 0.13 -50.79 1.06
N GLU A 455 0.93 -50.59 2.09
CA GLU A 455 0.50 -50.55 3.49
C GLU A 455 0.32 -49.11 3.92
N THR A 456 -0.78 -48.84 4.63
CA THR A 456 -1.09 -47.54 5.21
C THR A 456 -1.15 -47.68 6.73
N GLU A 457 -0.27 -46.97 7.44
CA GLU A 457 -0.27 -46.90 8.90
C GLU A 457 -0.69 -45.49 9.33
N GLU A 458 -1.76 -45.40 10.11
CA GLU A 458 -2.29 -44.13 10.62
C GLU A 458 -1.93 -43.98 12.10
N ASP A 459 -1.31 -42.86 12.45
CA ASP A 459 -1.17 -42.45 13.84
C ASP A 459 -2.28 -41.47 14.21
N ASN A 460 -3.33 -42.01 14.84
CA ASN A 460 -4.51 -41.27 15.29
C ASN A 460 -4.17 -40.08 16.20
N SER A 461 -3.00 -40.06 16.83
CA SER A 461 -2.62 -39.01 17.80
C SER A 461 -1.98 -37.78 17.14
N SER A 462 -1.32 -37.96 15.99
CA SER A 462 -0.54 -36.92 15.33
C SER A 462 -1.13 -36.46 14.00
N GLY A 463 -2.16 -37.15 13.49
CA GLY A 463 -2.71 -36.90 12.15
C GLY A 463 -1.74 -37.25 11.03
N VAL A 464 -0.71 -38.03 11.35
CA VAL A 464 0.32 -38.49 10.43
C VAL A 464 -0.13 -39.78 9.75
N VAL A 465 0.02 -39.84 8.43
CA VAL A 465 -0.23 -41.05 7.64
C VAL A 465 1.09 -41.53 7.06
N VAL A 466 1.51 -42.74 7.43
CA VAL A 466 2.69 -43.38 6.86
C VAL A 466 2.26 -44.32 5.74
N LEU A 467 2.78 -44.10 4.54
CA LEU A 467 2.56 -44.96 3.39
C LEU A 467 3.83 -45.76 3.10
N ARG A 468 3.70 -47.08 3.08
CA ARG A 468 4.76 -48.00 2.65
C ARG A 468 4.32 -48.71 1.40
N GLY A 469 5.19 -48.83 0.42
CA GLY A 469 4.91 -49.59 -0.79
C GLY A 469 6.17 -50.28 -1.29
N GLY A 470 5.99 -51.33 -2.08
CA GLY A 470 7.08 -52.06 -2.70
C GLY A 470 6.56 -53.11 -3.68
N GLY A 471 7.45 -53.63 -4.51
CA GLY A 471 7.07 -54.65 -5.50
C GLY A 471 8.24 -55.09 -6.38
N GLY A 472 7.93 -55.96 -7.34
CA GLY A 472 8.90 -56.54 -8.27
C GLY A 472 8.96 -55.78 -9.60
N ALA A 473 9.85 -56.21 -10.49
CA ALA A 473 9.95 -55.69 -11.85
C ALA A 473 8.59 -55.74 -12.57
N GLY A 474 8.20 -54.63 -13.21
CA GLY A 474 6.93 -54.50 -13.93
C GLY A 474 5.72 -54.20 -13.04
N ASP A 475 5.91 -54.07 -11.73
CA ASP A 475 4.85 -53.60 -10.83
C ASP A 475 4.68 -52.08 -10.97
N VAL A 476 3.41 -51.66 -11.06
CA VAL A 476 3.00 -50.26 -11.01
C VAL A 476 1.90 -50.12 -9.96
N ALA A 477 2.02 -49.11 -9.11
CA ALA A 477 0.98 -48.70 -8.17
C ALA A 477 0.79 -47.19 -8.25
N LYS A 478 -0.47 -46.76 -8.37
CA LYS A 478 -0.88 -45.36 -8.42
C LYS A 478 -1.78 -45.09 -7.22
N VAL A 479 -1.23 -44.43 -6.22
CA VAL A 479 -1.92 -43.98 -5.02
C VAL A 479 -2.51 -42.59 -5.30
N ILE A 480 -3.82 -42.48 -5.10
CA ILE A 480 -4.61 -41.29 -5.32
C ILE A 480 -5.16 -40.87 -3.96
N ILE A 481 -4.82 -39.68 -3.51
CA ILE A 481 -5.27 -39.12 -2.23
C ILE A 481 -6.26 -38.00 -2.55
N HIS A 482 -7.50 -38.20 -2.14
CA HIS A 482 -8.54 -37.17 -2.21
C HIS A 482 -8.49 -36.31 -0.95
N THR A 483 -7.76 -35.21 -1.01
CA THR A 483 -7.59 -34.24 0.07
C THR A 483 -7.80 -32.81 -0.41
N GLU A 484 -8.48 -32.01 0.40
CA GLU A 484 -8.53 -30.56 0.21
C GLU A 484 -7.38 -29.83 0.89
N MET A 485 -6.54 -30.54 1.64
CA MET A 485 -5.44 -29.97 2.42
C MET A 485 -4.14 -29.97 1.61
N GLU A 486 -3.26 -29.02 1.88
CA GLU A 486 -1.90 -29.10 1.38
C GLU A 486 -1.16 -30.22 2.13
N LEU A 487 -0.44 -31.08 1.40
CA LEU A 487 0.27 -32.20 2.01
C LEU A 487 1.76 -31.92 2.09
N ARG A 488 2.35 -32.18 3.25
CA ARG A 488 3.79 -32.29 3.42
C ARG A 488 4.17 -33.77 3.35
N VAL A 489 4.96 -34.13 2.35
CA VAL A 489 5.45 -35.49 2.11
C VAL A 489 6.92 -35.57 2.52
N GLN A 490 7.24 -36.34 3.55
CA GLN A 490 8.63 -36.65 3.91
C GLN A 490 8.99 -38.03 3.39
N LEU A 491 10.09 -38.13 2.64
CA LEU A 491 10.54 -39.41 2.10
C LEU A 491 11.48 -40.08 3.12
N LEU A 492 11.00 -41.04 3.89
CA LEU A 492 11.83 -41.78 4.86
C LEU A 492 12.75 -42.76 4.14
N ARG A 493 12.18 -43.57 3.23
CA ARG A 493 12.88 -44.59 2.48
C ARG A 493 12.49 -44.51 1.01
N LEU A 494 13.46 -44.59 0.10
CA LEU A 494 13.21 -44.59 -1.33
C LEU A 494 14.30 -45.46 -1.99
N ASP A 495 14.05 -46.76 -2.00
CA ASP A 495 14.93 -47.77 -2.59
C ASP A 495 14.39 -48.14 -3.99
N VAL A 496 14.31 -47.13 -4.85
CA VAL A 496 13.77 -47.26 -6.21
C VAL A 496 14.81 -46.74 -7.20
N GLY A 497 15.29 -47.63 -8.07
CA GLY A 497 16.39 -47.37 -8.99
C GLY A 497 17.78 -47.47 -8.33
N SER A 498 18.82 -47.51 -9.16
CA SER A 498 20.21 -47.48 -8.71
C SER A 498 20.53 -46.13 -8.05
N ALA A 499 21.48 -46.11 -7.10
CA ALA A 499 22.03 -44.86 -6.57
C ALA A 499 22.66 -43.99 -7.68
N ASP A 500 23.11 -44.61 -8.76
CA ASP A 500 23.71 -43.95 -9.92
C ASP A 500 22.69 -43.45 -10.95
N ASP A 501 21.40 -43.83 -10.82
CA ASP A 501 20.33 -43.42 -11.73
C ASP A 501 19.80 -42.03 -11.37
N VAL A 502 20.59 -40.99 -11.68
CA VAL A 502 20.23 -39.58 -11.41
C VAL A 502 19.01 -39.13 -12.24
N SER A 503 18.72 -39.82 -13.35
CA SER A 503 17.62 -39.52 -14.26
C SER A 503 16.33 -40.26 -13.94
N CYS A 504 16.35 -41.17 -12.95
CA CYS A 504 15.23 -42.01 -12.54
C CYS A 504 14.62 -42.83 -13.71
N LEU A 505 15.48 -43.38 -14.59
CA LEU A 505 15.09 -44.17 -15.77
C LEU A 505 14.70 -45.62 -15.41
N ASP A 506 15.39 -46.23 -14.44
CA ASP A 506 15.19 -47.64 -14.07
C ASP A 506 13.99 -47.82 -13.13
N GLY A 507 13.66 -46.78 -12.38
CA GLY A 507 12.48 -46.75 -11.52
C GLY A 507 12.31 -45.40 -10.86
N ALA A 508 11.06 -45.00 -10.67
CA ALA A 508 10.74 -43.73 -10.06
C ALA A 508 9.44 -43.79 -9.25
N LEU A 509 9.43 -43.08 -8.14
CA LEU A 509 8.24 -42.60 -7.49
C LEU A 509 7.91 -41.22 -8.08
N HIS A 510 6.81 -41.11 -8.80
CA HIS A 510 6.28 -39.86 -9.30
C HIS A 510 5.35 -39.26 -8.26
N ILE A 511 5.64 -38.08 -7.76
CA ILE A 511 4.70 -37.31 -6.93
C ILE A 511 4.34 -36.07 -7.73
N ASP A 512 3.06 -35.92 -8.04
CA ASP A 512 2.55 -34.79 -8.80
C ASP A 512 3.17 -34.62 -10.19
N GLY A 513 3.50 -35.74 -10.85
CA GLY A 513 4.15 -35.79 -12.16
C GLY A 513 5.67 -35.57 -12.13
N ARG A 514 6.29 -35.38 -10.96
CA ARG A 514 7.74 -35.27 -10.80
C ARG A 514 8.33 -36.60 -10.33
N ALA A 515 9.33 -37.11 -11.06
CA ALA A 515 10.01 -38.37 -10.74
C ALA A 515 11.07 -38.20 -9.63
N TYR A 516 11.05 -39.12 -8.66
CA TYR A 516 12.00 -39.24 -7.56
C TYR A 516 12.54 -40.68 -7.52
N CYS A 517 13.85 -40.83 -7.30
CA CYS A 517 14.55 -42.11 -7.21
C CYS A 517 15.69 -41.99 -6.18
N THR A 518 16.40 -43.09 -5.92
CA THR A 518 17.48 -43.14 -4.91
C THR A 518 18.52 -42.02 -5.09
N GLY A 519 18.91 -41.71 -6.34
CA GLY A 519 19.87 -40.63 -6.66
C GLY A 519 19.30 -39.21 -6.61
N ARG A 520 17.97 -39.04 -6.47
CA ARG A 520 17.26 -37.74 -6.53
C ARG A 520 16.12 -37.64 -5.52
N LYS A 521 16.44 -37.85 -4.24
CA LYS A 521 15.47 -37.86 -3.12
C LYS A 521 15.54 -36.58 -2.28
N PRO A 522 14.52 -35.70 -2.28
CA PRO A 522 14.42 -34.62 -1.29
C PRO A 522 14.01 -35.17 0.08
N GLU A 523 14.44 -34.53 1.18
CA GLU A 523 14.01 -34.91 2.54
C GLU A 523 12.53 -34.58 2.78
N VAL A 524 12.09 -33.41 2.30
CA VAL A 524 10.70 -32.92 2.46
C VAL A 524 10.22 -32.33 1.15
N LEU A 525 9.02 -32.75 0.72
CA LEU A 525 8.32 -32.25 -0.45
C LEU A 525 6.99 -31.64 0.00
N LYS A 526 6.73 -30.38 -0.39
CA LYS A 526 5.40 -29.77 -0.26
C LYS A 526 4.60 -30.03 -1.52
N VAL A 527 3.39 -30.57 -1.37
CA VAL A 527 2.46 -30.83 -2.48
C VAL A 527 1.30 -29.85 -2.38
N PRO A 528 1.18 -28.88 -3.32
CA PRO A 528 0.17 -27.83 -3.25
C PRO A 528 -1.24 -28.39 -3.42
N ARG A 529 -2.23 -27.67 -2.87
CA ARG A 529 -3.66 -27.97 -3.07
C ARG A 529 -4.02 -27.91 -4.56
N ARG A 530 -4.75 -28.91 -5.05
CA ARG A 530 -5.27 -28.93 -6.44
C ARG A 530 -6.78 -28.75 -6.48
N GLU A 531 -7.28 -28.13 -7.56
CA GLU A 531 -8.71 -28.11 -7.86
C GLU A 531 -9.22 -29.56 -8.04
N GLY A 532 -10.22 -29.94 -7.25
CA GLY A 532 -10.71 -31.32 -7.15
C GLY A 532 -10.08 -32.15 -6.03
N GLY A 533 -9.08 -31.59 -5.33
CA GLY A 533 -8.47 -32.19 -4.14
C GLY A 533 -7.79 -33.52 -4.41
N ILE A 534 -7.16 -33.70 -5.59
CA ILE A 534 -6.54 -34.98 -5.96
C ILE A 534 -5.03 -34.82 -5.98
N VAL A 535 -4.34 -35.53 -5.08
CA VAL A 535 -2.90 -35.72 -5.11
C VAL A 535 -2.60 -37.09 -5.68
N GLU A 536 -1.77 -37.15 -6.72
CA GLU A 536 -1.40 -38.39 -7.39
C GLU A 536 0.06 -38.75 -7.09
N MET A 537 0.25 -39.97 -6.60
CA MET A 537 1.55 -40.59 -6.39
C MET A 537 1.61 -41.88 -7.20
N GLN A 538 2.49 -41.95 -8.19
CA GLN A 538 2.64 -43.11 -9.05
C GLN A 538 4.03 -43.72 -8.86
N TRP A 539 4.07 -44.96 -8.38
CA TRP A 539 5.27 -45.76 -8.35
C TRP A 539 5.31 -46.70 -9.55
N SER A 540 6.44 -46.71 -10.26
CA SER A 540 6.68 -47.63 -11.38
C SER A 540 8.12 -48.13 -11.35
N LEU A 541 8.30 -49.43 -11.53
CA LEU A 541 9.61 -50.07 -11.67
C LEU A 541 9.75 -50.66 -13.09
N ALA A 542 10.81 -50.31 -13.81
CA ALA A 542 11.02 -50.83 -15.16
C ALA A 542 11.29 -52.35 -15.13
N ASP A 543 10.88 -53.07 -16.17
CA ASP A 543 11.03 -54.53 -16.28
C ASP A 543 12.49 -55.02 -16.17
N ARG A 544 13.47 -54.14 -16.37
CA ARG A 544 14.92 -54.46 -16.34
C ARG A 544 15.64 -54.03 -15.08
N ALA A 545 14.96 -53.39 -14.13
CA ALA A 545 15.60 -52.93 -12.91
C ALA A 545 15.90 -54.12 -11.98
N GLU A 546 17.17 -54.48 -11.87
CA GLU A 546 17.65 -55.41 -10.84
C GLU A 546 17.63 -54.72 -9.47
N CYS A 547 16.52 -54.84 -8.74
CA CYS A 547 16.54 -54.51 -7.32
C CYS A 547 17.23 -55.64 -6.55
N HIS A 548 18.42 -55.40 -6.03
CA HIS A 548 19.19 -56.40 -5.30
C HIS A 548 18.64 -56.76 -3.91
N THR A 549 17.62 -56.06 -3.42
CA THR A 549 16.90 -56.29 -2.16
C THR A 549 15.54 -55.59 -2.28
N PRO A 550 14.48 -55.95 -1.52
CA PRO A 550 13.11 -55.56 -1.86
C PRO A 550 12.99 -54.05 -2.15
N CYS A 551 12.62 -53.70 -3.39
CA CYS A 551 12.40 -52.31 -3.75
C CYS A 551 11.22 -51.82 -2.93
N GLY A 552 11.42 -50.71 -2.24
CA GLY A 552 10.39 -50.18 -1.38
C GLY A 552 10.55 -48.68 -1.18
N TRP A 553 9.44 -48.06 -0.85
CA TRP A 553 9.38 -46.66 -0.48
C TRP A 553 8.54 -46.51 0.79
N GLU A 554 8.91 -45.52 1.60
CA GLU A 554 8.22 -45.16 2.83
C GLU A 554 8.10 -43.64 2.88
N LEU A 555 6.86 -43.16 2.96
CA LEU A 555 6.49 -41.74 2.95
C LEU A 555 5.74 -41.43 4.24
N ILE A 556 6.05 -40.30 4.85
CA ILE A 556 5.20 -39.67 5.87
C ILE A 556 4.42 -38.56 5.21
N LEU A 557 3.11 -38.61 5.33
CA LEU A 557 2.20 -37.53 4.96
C LEU A 557 1.74 -36.83 6.22
N THR A 558 1.87 -35.50 6.24
CA THR A 558 1.24 -34.66 7.26
C THR A 558 0.47 -33.55 6.58
N ASP A 559 -0.52 -33.01 7.28
CA ASP A 559 -1.10 -31.73 6.92
C ASP A 559 0.06 -30.70 6.90
N ALA A 560 0.22 -30.00 5.77
CA ALA A 560 1.21 -28.94 5.65
C ALA A 560 0.80 -27.71 6.48
N GLY A 561 -0.46 -27.64 6.91
CA GLY A 561 -0.96 -26.71 7.93
C GLY A 561 -1.09 -25.28 7.43
N GLU A 562 -1.47 -25.07 6.16
CA GLU A 562 -1.83 -23.73 5.70
C GLU A 562 -3.25 -23.38 6.16
N SER A 563 -3.37 -22.30 6.93
CA SER A 563 -4.66 -21.73 7.28
C SER A 563 -5.41 -21.33 6.01
N ASN A 564 -6.73 -21.54 5.99
CA ASN A 564 -7.61 -21.04 4.92
C ASN A 564 -7.59 -19.50 4.77
N SER A 565 -6.80 -18.81 5.59
CA SER A 565 -6.58 -17.37 5.60
C SER A 565 -5.10 -17.04 5.83
N TYR A 566 -4.59 -16.01 5.15
CA TYR A 566 -3.32 -15.38 5.49
C TYR A 566 -3.55 -14.28 6.53
N SER A 567 -2.68 -14.17 7.53
CA SER A 567 -2.75 -13.07 8.50
C SER A 567 -1.91 -11.89 8.01
N ILE A 568 -2.56 -10.87 7.47
CA ILE A 568 -1.90 -9.64 7.00
C ILE A 568 -2.10 -8.56 8.06
N SER A 569 -1.00 -7.92 8.49
CA SER A 569 -1.07 -6.84 9.48
C SER A 569 -1.57 -5.53 8.87
N GLU A 570 -2.79 -5.13 9.17
CA GLU A 570 -3.27 -3.78 8.90
C GLU A 570 -2.47 -2.77 9.74
N VAL A 571 -1.96 -1.73 9.11
CA VAL A 571 -1.15 -0.70 9.76
C VAL A 571 -1.96 0.57 9.94
N ALA A 572 -2.04 1.04 11.18
CA ALA A 572 -2.60 2.34 11.55
C ALA A 572 -1.51 3.23 12.15
N PHE A 573 -1.57 4.53 11.90
CA PHE A 573 -0.61 5.49 12.44
C PHE A 573 -1.22 6.24 13.62
N LYS A 574 -0.47 6.33 14.72
CA LYS A 574 -0.89 7.01 15.94
C LYS A 574 -1.25 8.47 15.65
N GLY A 575 -0.44 9.16 14.86
CA GLY A 575 -0.64 10.57 14.51
C GLY A 575 -1.84 10.84 13.60
N VAL A 576 -2.44 9.81 12.97
CA VAL A 576 -3.73 9.97 12.27
C VAL A 576 -4.88 9.84 13.26
N HIS A 577 -4.81 8.87 14.17
CA HIS A 577 -5.84 8.67 15.19
C HIS A 577 -5.99 9.90 16.10
N GLU A 578 -4.87 10.44 16.59
CA GLU A 578 -4.84 11.66 17.41
C GLU A 578 -5.60 12.82 16.73
N TYR A 579 -5.46 12.99 15.42
CA TYR A 579 -6.15 14.05 14.68
C TYR A 579 -7.61 13.73 14.33
N SER A 580 -7.94 12.46 14.14
CA SER A 580 -9.33 12.05 13.92
C SER A 580 -10.22 12.37 15.13
N ASP A 581 -9.66 12.24 16.34
CA ASP A 581 -10.35 12.58 17.59
C ASP A 581 -10.60 14.10 17.69
N ILE A 582 -9.66 14.93 17.25
CA ILE A 582 -9.77 16.41 17.23
C ILE A 582 -10.90 16.87 16.31
N VAL A 583 -11.15 16.18 15.20
CA VAL A 583 -12.22 16.54 14.26
C VAL A 583 -13.60 16.21 14.82
N HIS A 584 -13.68 15.30 15.80
CA HIS A 584 -14.93 14.83 16.37
C HIS A 584 -15.73 15.96 17.05
N PRO A 585 -17.07 16.01 16.92
CA PRO A 585 -17.89 17.07 17.52
C PRO A 585 -17.73 17.20 19.04
N SER A 586 -17.46 16.08 19.73
CA SER A 586 -17.19 16.08 21.18
C SER A 586 -15.94 16.87 21.54
N TYR A 587 -14.85 16.71 20.79
CA TYR A 587 -13.62 17.50 20.98
C TYR A 587 -13.88 18.98 20.71
N ARG A 588 -14.62 19.31 19.63
CA ARG A 588 -14.98 20.72 19.32
C ARG A 588 -15.72 21.40 20.45
N LEU A 589 -16.71 20.72 21.03
CA LEU A 589 -17.48 21.25 22.15
C LEU A 589 -16.59 21.40 23.39
N PHE A 590 -15.79 20.39 23.70
CA PHE A 590 -14.85 20.44 24.83
C PHE A 590 -13.85 21.59 24.68
N PHE A 591 -13.22 21.71 23.52
CA PHE A 591 -12.26 22.76 23.21
C PHE A 591 -12.90 24.15 23.27
N TYR A 592 -14.13 24.30 22.76
CA TYR A 592 -14.92 25.53 22.89
C TYR A 592 -15.16 25.90 24.35
N LEU A 593 -15.52 24.95 25.21
CA LEU A 593 -15.74 25.20 26.64
C LEU A 593 -14.47 25.68 27.33
N ILE A 594 -13.32 25.08 27.01
CA ILE A 594 -12.02 25.51 27.57
C ILE A 594 -11.66 26.93 27.07
N LEU A 595 -11.83 27.22 25.78
CA LEU A 595 -11.62 28.57 25.23
C LEU A 595 -12.59 29.60 25.86
N TYR A 596 -13.84 29.20 26.09
CA TYR A 596 -14.84 30.05 26.73
C TYR A 596 -14.46 30.40 28.16
N LEU A 597 -14.04 29.40 28.96
CA LEU A 597 -13.57 29.61 30.33
C LEU A 597 -12.32 30.49 30.36
N TRP A 598 -11.34 30.22 29.48
CA TRP A 598 -10.13 31.02 29.36
C TRP A 598 -10.43 32.48 29.00
N THR A 599 -11.28 32.70 27.99
CA THR A 599 -11.68 34.05 27.57
C THR A 599 -12.48 34.77 28.65
N GLY A 600 -13.33 34.04 29.38
CA GLY A 600 -14.06 34.56 30.55
C GLY A 600 -13.12 35.04 31.65
N TYR A 601 -12.10 34.25 31.99
CA TYR A 601 -11.12 34.60 33.02
C TYR A 601 -10.33 35.86 32.65
N ILE A 602 -9.83 35.95 31.42
CA ILE A 602 -9.15 37.16 30.93
C ILE A 602 -10.11 38.37 30.90
N LEU A 603 -11.38 38.18 30.55
CA LEU A 603 -12.35 39.28 30.52
C LEU A 603 -12.60 39.86 31.91
N VAL A 604 -12.56 39.03 32.97
CA VAL A 604 -12.62 39.50 34.37
C VAL A 604 -11.45 40.42 34.68
N GLU A 605 -10.23 40.02 34.31
CA GLU A 605 -9.03 40.86 34.48
C GLU A 605 -9.10 42.16 33.68
N VAL A 606 -9.47 42.10 32.40
CA VAL A 606 -9.62 43.29 31.56
C VAL A 606 -10.68 44.23 32.13
N ARG A 607 -11.79 43.70 32.67
CA ARG A 607 -12.82 44.49 33.36
C ARG A 607 -12.29 45.14 34.62
N ALA A 608 -11.47 44.46 35.41
CA ALA A 608 -10.83 45.02 36.60
C ALA A 608 -9.89 46.19 36.21
N VAL A 609 -9.04 46.00 35.20
CA VAL A 609 -8.15 47.04 34.66
C VAL A 609 -8.95 48.23 34.13
N PHE A 610 -10.04 47.98 33.41
CA PHE A 610 -10.88 49.03 32.86
C PHE A 610 -11.59 49.83 33.97
N ARG A 611 -12.14 49.16 34.99
CA ARG A 611 -12.73 49.82 36.17
C ARG A 611 -11.71 50.69 36.89
N PHE A 612 -10.50 50.19 37.09
CA PHE A 612 -9.41 50.94 37.74
C PHE A 612 -8.92 52.12 36.88
N THR A 613 -8.88 51.95 35.55
CA THR A 613 -8.55 53.02 34.60
C THR A 613 -9.60 54.15 34.67
N LEU A 614 -10.88 53.78 34.65
CA LEU A 614 -11.98 54.73 34.77
C LEU A 614 -11.98 55.43 36.13
N PHE A 615 -11.60 54.72 37.19
CA PHE A 615 -11.44 55.31 38.51
C PHE A 615 -10.42 56.44 38.49
N ILE A 616 -9.19 56.16 38.06
CA ILE A 616 -8.12 57.16 38.03
C ILE A 616 -8.48 58.33 37.10
N ALA A 617 -9.13 58.04 35.97
CA ALA A 617 -9.53 59.06 35.00
C ALA A 617 -10.64 59.97 35.52
N ASN A 618 -11.64 59.43 36.23
CA ASN A 618 -12.86 60.16 36.59
C ASN A 618 -12.93 60.62 38.05
N CYS A 619 -12.06 60.16 38.94
CA CYS A 619 -12.08 60.58 40.34
C CYS A 619 -11.67 62.06 40.47
N PRO A 620 -12.57 62.98 40.84
CA PRO A 620 -12.24 64.38 40.96
C PRO A 620 -11.26 64.62 42.12
N ASP A 621 -11.46 63.90 43.22
CA ASP A 621 -10.72 64.06 44.48
C ASP A 621 -9.38 63.31 44.52
N PHE A 622 -8.97 62.68 43.41
CA PHE A 622 -7.70 61.95 43.37
C PHE A 622 -6.53 62.91 43.63
N PRO A 623 -5.77 62.75 44.73
CA PRO A 623 -4.76 63.71 45.15
C PRO A 623 -3.57 63.70 44.18
N GLY A 624 -3.39 64.80 43.43
CA GLY A 624 -2.26 64.97 42.53
C GLY A 624 -2.54 65.81 41.28
N SER A 625 -1.48 66.27 40.62
CA SER A 625 -1.58 66.98 39.33
C SER A 625 -2.05 66.04 38.21
N ARG A 626 -2.57 66.61 37.11
CA ARG A 626 -2.94 65.82 35.90
C ARG A 626 -1.80 64.90 35.44
N SER A 627 -0.56 65.37 35.53
CA SER A 627 0.62 64.58 35.17
C SER A 627 0.79 63.32 36.03
N LYS A 628 0.46 63.36 37.32
CA LYS A 628 0.49 62.17 38.19
C LYS A 628 -0.58 61.15 37.79
N ARG A 629 -1.78 61.62 37.42
CA ARG A 629 -2.86 60.74 36.92
C ARG A 629 -2.45 60.08 35.59
N THR A 630 -1.92 60.86 34.65
CA THR A 630 -1.40 60.31 33.39
C THR A 630 -0.27 59.32 33.65
N CYS A 631 0.64 59.61 34.59
CA CYS A 631 1.72 58.70 34.97
C CYS A 631 1.20 57.39 35.58
N LEU A 632 0.17 57.42 36.41
CA LEU A 632 -0.49 56.22 36.95
C LEU A 632 -1.19 55.40 35.86
N LEU A 633 -1.94 56.05 34.97
CA LEU A 633 -2.61 55.39 33.86
C LEU A 633 -1.59 54.73 32.91
N ALA A 634 -0.53 55.47 32.55
CA ALA A 634 0.52 54.99 31.66
C ALA A 634 1.45 53.97 32.33
N GLY A 635 1.70 54.08 33.63
CA GLY A 635 2.66 53.26 34.37
C GLY A 635 2.07 52.02 35.04
N ALA A 636 0.75 51.99 35.31
CA ALA A 636 0.10 50.86 35.97
C ALA A 636 -1.01 50.23 35.10
N CYS A 637 -1.96 51.02 34.60
CA CYS A 637 -3.11 50.47 33.87
C CYS A 637 -2.74 49.93 32.49
N LEU A 638 -2.02 50.72 31.69
CA LEU A 638 -1.65 50.32 30.34
C LEU A 638 -0.75 49.06 30.32
N PRO A 639 0.30 48.96 31.14
CA PRO A 639 1.10 47.73 31.25
C PRO A 639 0.28 46.51 31.66
N ARG A 640 -0.62 46.65 32.65
CA ARG A 640 -1.48 45.54 33.09
C ARG A 640 -2.44 45.09 31.98
N LEU A 641 -3.01 46.03 31.21
CA LEU A 641 -3.85 45.70 30.06
C LEU A 641 -3.06 44.98 28.96
N LEU A 642 -1.86 45.47 28.64
CA LEU A 642 -1.00 44.86 27.62
C LEU A 642 -0.58 43.44 28.02
N LEU A 643 -0.25 43.22 29.30
CA LEU A 643 0.03 41.88 29.81
C LEU A 643 -1.20 40.97 29.75
N ALA A 644 -2.38 41.44 30.15
CA ALA A 644 -3.59 40.63 30.08
C ALA A 644 -3.92 40.20 28.64
N LEU A 645 -3.81 41.13 27.68
CA LEU A 645 -4.02 40.84 26.25
C LEU A 645 -2.93 39.92 25.68
N TRP A 646 -1.68 40.09 26.12
CA TRP A 646 -0.57 39.24 25.73
C TRP A 646 -0.76 37.81 26.25
N VAL A 647 -1.04 37.65 27.54
CA VAL A 647 -1.29 36.36 28.18
C VAL A 647 -2.49 35.68 27.53
N TYR A 648 -3.57 36.41 27.21
CA TYR A 648 -4.69 35.88 26.44
C TYR A 648 -4.24 35.28 25.10
N GLY A 649 -3.46 36.03 24.33
CA GLY A 649 -2.93 35.56 23.05
C GLY A 649 -2.06 34.31 23.19
N VAL A 650 -1.15 34.28 24.15
CA VAL A 650 -0.29 33.12 24.43
C VAL A 650 -1.11 31.91 24.90
N GLY A 651 -2.09 32.13 25.78
CA GLY A 651 -2.98 31.08 26.26
C GLY A 651 -3.81 30.48 25.13
N CYS A 652 -4.34 31.31 24.22
CA CYS A 652 -5.03 30.82 23.03
C CYS A 652 -4.10 29.97 22.15
N VAL A 653 -2.85 30.40 21.92
CA VAL A 653 -1.87 29.62 21.14
C VAL A 653 -1.54 28.30 21.82
N LEU A 654 -1.33 28.29 23.15
CA LEU A 654 -1.03 27.06 23.92
C LEU A 654 -2.20 26.07 23.92
N LEU A 655 -3.43 26.57 24.05
CA LEU A 655 -4.63 25.73 23.98
C LEU A 655 -4.82 25.17 22.58
N ILE A 656 -4.61 25.98 21.54
CA ILE A 656 -4.66 25.54 20.14
C ILE A 656 -3.54 24.53 19.83
N ALA A 657 -2.39 24.63 20.47
CA ALA A 657 -1.26 23.77 20.18
C ALA A 657 -1.39 22.34 20.70
N ALA A 658 -2.30 22.08 21.64
CA ALA A 658 -2.52 20.77 22.23
C ALA A 658 -3.45 19.92 21.35
N PRO A 659 -2.98 18.77 20.81
CA PRO A 659 -3.83 17.86 20.04
C PRO A 659 -4.69 16.96 20.94
N ASP A 660 -4.24 16.70 22.16
CA ASP A 660 -4.87 15.73 23.07
C ASP A 660 -5.74 16.40 24.13
N TYR A 661 -6.84 15.75 24.52
CA TYR A 661 -7.72 16.20 25.60
C TYR A 661 -6.95 16.48 26.90
N VAL A 662 -6.04 15.57 27.27
CA VAL A 662 -5.26 15.67 28.50
C VAL A 662 -4.36 16.90 28.47
N ASP A 663 -3.70 17.14 27.33
CA ASP A 663 -2.81 18.28 27.15
C ASP A 663 -3.58 19.60 27.17
N VAL A 664 -4.77 19.67 26.56
CA VAL A 664 -5.64 20.86 26.64
C VAL A 664 -6.01 21.15 28.08
N VAL A 665 -6.39 20.13 28.88
CA VAL A 665 -6.71 20.31 30.30
C VAL A 665 -5.48 20.77 31.07
N LEU A 666 -4.35 20.08 30.94
CA LEU A 666 -3.11 20.41 31.66
C LEU A 666 -2.61 21.82 31.31
N ASN A 667 -2.67 22.20 30.04
CA ASN A 667 -2.33 23.55 29.59
C ASN A 667 -3.29 24.60 30.17
N SER A 668 -4.60 24.30 30.24
CA SER A 668 -5.57 25.22 30.86
C SER A 668 -5.33 25.40 32.37
N VAL A 669 -4.97 24.33 33.08
CA VAL A 669 -4.62 24.39 34.51
C VAL A 669 -3.32 25.15 34.74
N ALA A 670 -2.31 24.93 33.89
CA ALA A 670 -1.06 25.68 33.94
C ALA A 670 -1.29 27.18 33.68
N LEU A 671 -2.17 27.53 32.74
CA LEU A 671 -2.56 28.91 32.47
C LEU A 671 -3.28 29.57 33.65
N ALA A 672 -4.17 28.85 34.33
CA ALA A 672 -4.80 29.34 35.56
C ALA A 672 -3.76 29.60 36.66
N PHE A 673 -2.84 28.66 36.86
CA PHE A 673 -1.75 28.83 37.83
C PHE A 673 -0.89 30.05 37.53
N ILE A 674 -0.55 30.30 36.25
CA ILE A 674 0.24 31.48 35.84
C ILE A 674 -0.44 32.78 36.23
N LEU A 675 -1.78 32.82 36.19
CA LEU A 675 -2.53 34.01 36.59
C LEU A 675 -2.54 34.20 38.11
N ASP A 676 -2.57 33.12 38.90
CA ASP A 676 -2.53 33.20 40.37
C ASP A 676 -1.12 33.47 40.93
N VAL A 677 -0.08 33.38 40.11
CA VAL A 677 1.31 33.61 40.53
C VAL A 677 1.50 35.03 41.09
N ASP A 678 0.77 36.03 40.61
CA ASP A 678 0.91 37.40 41.12
C ASP A 678 0.37 37.54 42.55
N GLU A 679 -0.75 36.88 42.89
CA GLU A 679 -1.28 36.78 44.24
C GLU A 679 -0.32 36.05 45.17
N ILE A 680 0.25 34.93 44.70
CA ILE A 680 1.25 34.17 45.45
C ILE A 680 2.50 35.02 45.68
N MET A 681 2.98 35.72 44.65
CA MET A 681 4.13 36.63 44.75
C MET A 681 3.84 37.79 45.71
N PHE A 682 2.65 38.37 45.67
CA PHE A 682 2.21 39.39 46.61
C PHE A 682 2.17 38.86 48.05
N ALA A 683 1.63 37.64 48.23
CA ALA A 683 1.57 36.95 49.50
C ALA A 683 2.97 36.61 50.05
N MET A 684 4.00 36.47 49.21
CA MET A 684 5.36 36.21 49.68
C MET A 684 6.21 37.48 49.83
N SER A 685 6.07 38.44 48.90
CA SER A 685 7.01 39.56 48.75
C SER A 685 6.67 40.77 49.62
N VAL A 686 5.40 40.94 50.00
CA VAL A 686 4.95 42.13 50.71
C VAL A 686 5.07 41.90 52.23
N PRO A 687 5.82 42.74 52.98
CA PRO A 687 5.94 42.61 54.42
C PRO A 687 4.58 42.65 55.12
N SER A 688 4.39 41.83 56.16
CA SER A 688 3.12 41.70 56.88
C SER A 688 2.62 43.02 57.50
N ALA A 689 3.52 43.99 57.76
CA ALA A 689 3.15 45.33 58.22
C ALA A 689 2.45 46.13 57.11
N LEU A 690 2.99 46.11 55.88
CA LEU A 690 2.40 46.79 54.73
C LEU A 690 1.10 46.10 54.29
N LYS A 691 1.04 44.77 54.37
CA LYS A 691 -0.23 44.04 54.17
C LYS A 691 -1.29 44.50 55.16
N ARG A 692 -0.96 44.64 56.44
CA ARG A 692 -1.89 45.17 57.47
C ARG A 692 -2.28 46.62 57.20
N GLU A 693 -1.39 47.45 56.68
CA GLU A 693 -1.72 48.83 56.29
C GLU A 693 -2.70 48.85 55.10
N VAL A 694 -2.49 47.98 54.11
CA VAL A 694 -3.30 47.90 52.88
C VAL A 694 -4.65 47.21 53.10
N THR A 695 -4.69 46.17 53.92
CA THR A 695 -5.93 45.51 54.36
C THR A 695 -6.69 46.34 55.40
N GLY A 696 -5.96 47.14 56.19
CA GLY A 696 -6.51 48.00 57.23
C GLY A 696 -6.95 49.39 56.74
N SER A 697 -6.49 49.84 55.57
CA SER A 697 -7.08 50.99 54.90
C SER A 697 -8.51 50.64 54.48
N GLY A 698 -9.47 51.12 55.28
CA GLY A 698 -10.88 50.81 55.11
C GLY A 698 -11.39 51.07 53.69
N GLU A 699 -12.52 50.45 53.37
CA GLU A 699 -13.15 50.55 52.05
C GLU A 699 -13.35 52.01 51.65
N PHE A 700 -12.80 52.38 50.49
CA PHE A 700 -12.98 53.71 49.96
C PHE A 700 -14.41 53.86 49.45
N ARG A 701 -15.28 54.53 50.24
CA ARG A 701 -16.66 54.81 49.84
C ARG A 701 -16.69 55.89 48.77
N TRP A 702 -17.28 55.54 47.63
CA TRP A 702 -17.42 56.43 46.49
C TRP A 702 -18.47 57.50 46.77
N GLY A 703 -18.15 58.76 46.51
CA GLY A 703 -19.19 59.76 46.26
C GLY A 703 -19.96 59.34 45.01
N THR A 704 -21.29 59.30 45.08
CA THR A 704 -22.16 58.95 43.95
C THR A 704 -21.83 59.86 42.76
N ILE A 705 -21.12 59.31 41.77
CA ILE A 705 -20.74 60.04 40.56
C ILE A 705 -22.04 60.35 39.81
N LYS A 706 -22.53 61.60 39.89
CA LYS A 706 -23.79 62.07 39.27
C LYS A 706 -23.78 62.10 37.72
N ARG A 707 -22.91 61.33 37.03
CA ARG A 707 -22.86 61.32 35.56
C ARG A 707 -23.93 60.38 34.98
N LYS A 708 -24.97 61.01 34.43
CA LYS A 708 -26.12 60.41 33.70
C LYS A 708 -25.75 59.37 32.62
N TRP A 709 -24.53 59.39 32.06
CA TRP A 709 -24.16 58.57 30.91
C TRP A 709 -23.69 57.14 31.25
N TRP A 710 -23.49 56.82 32.53
CA TRP A 710 -23.03 55.49 32.99
C TRP A 710 -24.11 54.67 33.72
N ARG A 711 -25.39 55.08 33.63
CA ARG A 711 -26.53 54.23 34.02
C ARG A 711 -26.77 53.14 32.97
N VAL A 712 -25.83 52.22 32.82
CA VAL A 712 -26.11 50.88 32.30
C VAL A 712 -26.01 49.94 33.50
N PRO A 713 -27.00 49.95 34.41
CA PRO A 713 -26.87 49.37 35.75
C PRO A 713 -26.88 47.83 35.71
N SER A 714 -27.10 47.24 34.53
CA SER A 714 -27.36 45.82 34.36
C SER A 714 -26.63 45.24 33.15
N PHE A 715 -25.49 45.83 32.74
CA PHE A 715 -24.42 45.09 32.03
C PHE A 715 -23.73 44.15 33.05
N GLY A 716 -24.56 43.31 33.66
CA GLY A 716 -24.26 42.49 34.83
C GLY A 716 -23.59 41.18 34.45
N MET A 717 -23.73 40.18 35.33
CA MET A 717 -23.25 38.81 35.10
C MET A 717 -23.59 38.27 33.70
N VAL A 718 -24.75 38.64 33.16
CA VAL A 718 -25.18 38.24 31.80
C VAL A 718 -24.19 38.71 30.72
N SER A 719 -23.66 39.93 30.79
CA SER A 719 -22.66 40.39 29.82
C SER A 719 -21.32 39.69 30.01
N LEU A 720 -20.93 39.39 31.25
CA LEU A 720 -19.71 38.62 31.55
C LEU A 720 -19.81 37.19 31.02
N MET A 721 -21.01 36.62 30.97
CA MET A 721 -21.26 35.29 30.40
C MET A 721 -21.41 35.31 28.87
N LEU A 722 -22.03 36.34 28.28
CA LEU A 722 -22.27 36.40 26.83
C LEU A 722 -21.09 36.95 26.02
N VAL A 723 -20.35 37.94 26.53
CA VAL A 723 -19.24 38.57 25.80
C VAL A 723 -18.15 37.57 25.42
N PRO A 724 -17.74 36.59 26.26
CA PRO A 724 -16.75 35.57 25.89
C PRO A 724 -17.23 34.59 24.81
N VAL A 725 -18.54 34.42 24.59
CA VAL A 725 -19.10 33.47 23.61
C VAL A 725 -18.62 33.79 22.20
N LEU A 726 -18.75 35.05 21.77
CA LEU A 726 -18.41 35.47 20.42
C LEU A 726 -16.92 35.29 20.05
N PRO A 727 -15.94 35.78 20.83
CA PRO A 727 -14.52 35.56 20.53
C PRO A 727 -14.13 34.09 20.63
N SER A 728 -14.69 33.32 21.57
CA SER A 728 -14.40 31.88 21.68
C SER A 728 -14.93 31.11 20.48
N LEU A 729 -16.16 31.41 20.05
CA LEU A 729 -16.76 30.83 18.85
C LEU A 729 -16.01 31.26 17.59
N PHE A 730 -15.59 32.53 17.50
CA PHE A 730 -14.78 33.02 16.39
C PHE A 730 -13.44 32.27 16.31
N LEU A 731 -12.72 32.14 17.42
CA LEU A 731 -11.45 31.40 17.47
C LEU A 731 -11.63 29.92 17.12
N LEU A 732 -12.70 29.29 17.60
CA LEU A 732 -13.05 27.92 17.24
C LEU A 732 -13.29 27.80 15.73
N LEU A 733 -14.19 28.63 15.19
CA LEU A 733 -14.52 28.59 13.75
C LEU A 733 -13.28 28.86 12.91
N PHE A 734 -12.52 29.91 13.24
CA PHE A 734 -11.26 30.23 12.60
C PHE A 734 -10.30 29.04 12.62
N GLN A 735 -10.09 28.41 13.76
CA GLN A 735 -9.16 27.30 13.90
C GLN A 735 -9.59 26.03 13.14
N TYR A 736 -10.88 25.82 12.91
CA TYR A 736 -11.38 24.69 12.12
C TYR A 736 -11.55 25.01 10.63
N SER A 737 -11.86 26.25 10.26
CA SER A 737 -12.14 26.67 8.89
C SER A 737 -10.94 27.25 8.14
N TRP A 738 -9.88 27.65 8.85
CA TRP A 738 -8.68 28.20 8.22
C TRP A 738 -8.02 27.14 7.33
N GLY A 739 -7.33 27.57 6.26
CA GLY A 739 -6.67 26.66 5.31
C GLY A 739 -5.59 25.76 5.96
N ARG A 740 -5.12 26.12 7.15
CA ARG A 740 -4.21 25.30 8.00
C ARG A 740 -4.86 24.86 9.32
N GLY A 741 -6.19 24.90 9.38
CA GLY A 741 -6.97 24.50 10.55
C GLY A 741 -6.97 22.99 10.79
N PHE A 742 -7.51 22.56 11.93
CA PHE A 742 -7.51 21.16 12.34
C PHE A 742 -8.20 20.23 11.33
N SER A 743 -9.31 20.66 10.73
CA SER A 743 -10.03 19.85 9.74
C SER A 743 -9.17 19.58 8.50
N THR A 744 -8.48 20.62 8.03
CA THR A 744 -7.59 20.53 6.86
C THR A 744 -6.38 19.67 7.17
N LEU A 745 -5.74 19.88 8.32
CA LEU A 745 -4.55 19.15 8.72
C LEU A 745 -4.85 17.67 9.00
N SER A 746 -6.01 17.35 9.59
CA SER A 746 -6.48 15.97 9.73
C SER A 746 -6.67 15.30 8.38
N THR A 747 -7.26 16.01 7.40
CA THR A 747 -7.46 15.47 6.05
C THR A 747 -6.12 15.24 5.35
N GLN A 748 -5.19 16.19 5.46
CA GLN A 748 -3.82 16.05 4.94
C GLN A 748 -3.10 14.86 5.56
N LYS A 749 -3.18 14.66 6.87
CA LYS A 749 -2.58 13.51 7.55
C LYS A 749 -3.22 12.19 7.11
N GLN A 750 -4.54 12.13 7.01
CA GLN A 750 -5.23 10.94 6.53
C GLN A 750 -4.81 10.61 5.09
N CYS A 751 -4.66 11.63 4.26
CA CYS A 751 -4.12 11.50 2.92
C CYS A 751 -2.67 11.00 2.88
N ALA A 752 -1.76 11.64 3.61
CA ALA A 752 -0.35 11.31 3.57
C ALA A 752 -0.05 9.94 4.19
N CYS A 753 -0.65 9.65 5.35
CA CYS A 753 -0.33 8.49 6.15
C CYS A 753 -1.20 7.26 5.83
N HIS A 754 -2.46 7.45 5.46
CA HIS A 754 -3.36 6.34 5.12
C HIS A 754 -3.67 6.24 3.64
N LEU A 755 -3.32 7.23 2.81
CA LEU A 755 -3.73 7.27 1.40
C LEU A 755 -5.24 7.04 1.25
N GLN A 756 -6.03 7.62 2.17
CA GLN A 756 -7.47 7.44 2.25
C GLN A 756 -8.15 8.81 2.38
N GLY A 757 -9.36 8.92 1.82
CA GLY A 757 -10.25 10.07 2.00
C GLY A 757 -10.74 10.65 0.67
N SER A 758 -11.94 11.22 0.66
CA SER A 758 -12.57 11.76 -0.56
C SER A 758 -11.88 13.00 -1.11
N LEU A 759 -11.10 13.69 -0.27
CA LEU A 759 -10.31 14.87 -0.64
C LEU A 759 -8.88 14.51 -1.02
N CYS A 760 -8.54 13.23 -1.12
CA CYS A 760 -7.23 12.79 -1.56
C CYS A 760 -7.21 12.59 -3.07
N LEU A 761 -6.27 13.25 -3.76
CA LEU A 761 -6.11 13.08 -5.20
C LEU A 761 -5.80 11.62 -5.57
N ASP A 762 -5.02 10.98 -4.70
CA ASP A 762 -4.49 9.63 -4.88
C ASP A 762 -4.95 8.72 -3.74
N ALA A 763 -6.23 8.78 -3.36
CA ALA A 763 -6.78 7.81 -2.42
C ALA A 763 -6.63 6.39 -2.99
N VAL A 764 -5.87 5.57 -2.28
CA VAL A 764 -5.59 4.18 -2.63
C VAL A 764 -6.57 3.23 -1.90
N PHE A 765 -7.01 3.57 -0.68
CA PHE A 765 -7.80 2.69 0.20
C PHE A 765 -9.24 3.13 0.47
#